data_AF-A0AAJ1WE96-F1
#
_entry.id   AF-A0AAJ1WE96-F1
#
_cell.length_a   1.000
_cell.length_b   1.000
_cell.length_c   1.000
_cell.angle_alpha   90.00
_cell.angle_beta   90.00
_cell.angle_gamma   90.00
#
_symmetry.space_group_name_H-M   'P 1'
#
loop_
_entity.id
_entity.type
_entity.pdbx_description
1 polymer ?
#
loop_
_entity_poly.entity_id
_entity_poly.type
_entity_poly.pdbx_seq_one_letter_code
_entity_poly.pdbx_strand_id
1 'polypeptide(L)'
;MENGLRRTPVLAAPRLWIRRVNSPTGVAHIAASVLLVTFLLAADLREASKDDAGIATTLVAVTCLLLVVVAGSVMYWGSESVRAPLGAGFSRMVWAMILLLSSFAVYLCTVVVVCRATSAGQAAPFTVAQLVPTVLVALLAILATSGFLMRLAPNAAVVWGTLLWCIALIGILIIIGQWNFAPMSVSAAFGICAACLLAVAVSLMNQRDRAPVRPLGRQAEAWHGLAPGVIMYLSLLLAAFYSSAIVVGVGNWLQAGALLWQRDSTHPLFRTLLNDDASAISIPFLYWAAGGVMVLLVLAAVVILGTLMLGSLWIGEGITTPPIADSELPYTSEIMAVRRRSALLQRGERVVELAAGATLAGVLMVLALTILHENGTGHEWLRHLWFWNAVSPAGTWVATSALTAAGVLIVGVAISSAVVGTGRPLGLLWDLVAWLPRAGHPFGPACYSERVVPELANRMLQWLTDQKKVDDPAVLDQVQPSRRILLATHSLGAVLGIAAIYHLAAMAQHRELEAGPRGTDADAAKDRVSDLLSRIRLLTFGVQLRPYFGRFFPDLWGPAVLGTPGVQGPRYFGSDPWKGRFLPTPPVPSDGQLAGLLGGGATGPGVWLNVWRRTDYLGFPVYAYPHDTPEANALDGVALEIEPDSYQALVATHGNYFKTGRYALARESLLREWDLQEGSK
;
A
#
# COMPACT_ATOMS: atom_id res chain seq x y z
N MET A 1 -6.14 22.81 4.32
CA MET A 1 -6.60 21.73 3.42
C MET A 1 -7.95 21.11 3.86
N GLU A 2 -8.60 21.60 4.93
CA GLU A 2 -9.76 20.93 5.55
C GLU A 2 -11.15 21.26 4.99
N ASN A 3 -11.31 22.20 4.06
CA ASN A 3 -12.65 22.74 3.75
C ASN A 3 -13.24 22.36 2.37
N GLY A 4 -12.44 21.87 1.40
CA GLY A 4 -12.92 21.59 0.04
C GLY A 4 -13.45 20.16 -0.21
N LEU A 5 -13.02 19.18 0.60
CA LEU A 5 -13.44 17.77 0.54
C LEU A 5 -14.72 17.49 1.36
N ARG A 6 -15.39 18.53 1.87
CA ARG A 6 -16.43 18.39 2.90
C ARG A 6 -17.81 17.96 2.39
N ARG A 7 -18.04 17.75 1.07
CA ARG A 7 -19.39 17.45 0.56
C ARG A 7 -19.52 16.24 -0.38
N THR A 8 -18.49 15.85 -1.11
CA THR A 8 -18.55 14.70 -2.03
C THR A 8 -17.41 13.72 -1.76
N PRO A 9 -17.69 12.40 -1.69
CA PRO A 9 -16.65 11.39 -1.52
C PRO A 9 -15.59 11.45 -2.61
N VAL A 10 -14.34 11.11 -2.27
CA VAL A 10 -13.22 11.12 -3.22
C VAL A 10 -13.48 10.19 -4.41
N LEU A 11 -14.21 9.08 -4.21
CA LEU A 11 -14.62 8.15 -5.27
C LEU A 11 -15.47 8.82 -6.37
N ALA A 12 -16.18 9.90 -6.05
CA ALA A 12 -16.97 10.71 -6.97
C ALA A 12 -16.15 11.81 -7.67
N ALA A 13 -14.82 11.81 -7.55
CA ALA A 13 -13.99 12.76 -8.29
C ALA A 13 -13.91 12.35 -9.79
N PRO A 14 -14.32 13.20 -10.75
CA PRO A 14 -14.43 12.83 -12.17
C PRO A 14 -13.12 12.32 -12.79
N ARG A 15 -11.97 12.79 -12.28
CA ARG A 15 -10.64 12.48 -12.81
C ARG A 15 -9.89 11.39 -12.05
N LEU A 16 -10.47 10.84 -10.98
CA LEU A 16 -9.80 9.84 -10.14
C LEU A 16 -9.46 8.58 -10.95
N TRP A 17 -10.38 8.12 -11.80
CA TRP A 17 -10.27 6.86 -12.53
C TRP A 17 -9.70 7.00 -13.94
N ILE A 18 -9.25 8.19 -14.36
CA ILE A 18 -8.78 8.44 -15.72
C ILE A 18 -7.28 8.13 -15.83
N ARG A 19 -6.96 7.15 -16.70
CA ARG A 19 -5.61 6.64 -16.95
C ARG A 19 -4.63 7.71 -17.47
N ARG A 20 -3.46 7.85 -16.84
CA ARG A 20 -2.30 8.62 -17.36
C ARG A 20 -1.05 7.75 -17.41
N VAL A 21 -0.80 7.08 -18.55
CA VAL A 21 0.36 6.18 -18.72
C VAL A 21 1.68 6.96 -18.90
N ASN A 22 1.63 8.17 -19.44
CA ASN A 22 2.80 9.02 -19.66
C ASN A 22 2.71 10.27 -18.79
N SER A 23 3.08 10.14 -17.52
CA SER A 23 3.05 11.29 -16.61
C SER A 23 4.38 12.06 -16.64
N PRO A 24 4.34 13.40 -16.57
CA PRO A 24 5.55 14.21 -16.41
C PRO A 24 6.32 13.85 -15.13
N THR A 25 5.62 13.38 -14.10
CA THR A 25 6.24 12.86 -12.88
C THR A 25 7.10 11.63 -13.13
N GLY A 26 6.69 10.71 -14.02
CA GLY A 26 7.49 9.51 -14.33
C GLY A 26 8.81 9.85 -15.00
N VAL A 27 8.77 10.75 -15.99
CA VAL A 27 9.97 11.26 -16.65
C VAL A 27 10.92 11.94 -15.64
N ALA A 28 10.37 12.73 -14.71
CA ALA A 28 11.16 13.35 -13.65
C ALA A 28 11.84 12.33 -12.71
N HIS A 29 11.22 11.18 -12.42
CA HIS A 29 11.86 10.13 -11.61
C HIS A 29 13.00 9.42 -12.36
N ILE A 30 12.86 9.22 -13.67
CA ILE A 30 13.98 8.70 -14.49
C ILE A 30 15.14 9.70 -14.45
N ALA A 31 14.87 10.99 -14.60
CA ALA A 31 15.88 12.04 -14.50
C ALA A 31 16.59 12.01 -13.12
N ALA A 32 15.83 11.88 -12.02
CA ALA A 32 16.40 11.75 -10.68
C ALA A 32 17.30 10.51 -10.53
N SER A 33 16.92 9.39 -11.14
CA SER A 33 17.70 8.15 -11.09
C SER A 33 19.04 8.29 -11.84
N VAL A 34 19.02 8.91 -13.03
CA VAL A 34 20.24 9.24 -13.79
C VAL A 34 21.14 10.21 -13.01
N LEU A 35 20.55 11.23 -12.38
CA LEU A 35 21.30 12.16 -11.53
C LEU A 35 21.91 11.48 -10.32
N LEU A 36 21.22 10.52 -9.69
CA LEU A 36 21.79 9.77 -8.57
C LEU A 36 23.05 9.00 -9.01
N VAL A 37 23.00 8.27 -10.13
CA VAL A 37 24.18 7.57 -10.67
C VAL A 37 25.31 8.55 -11.00
N THR A 38 24.97 9.68 -11.62
CA THR A 38 25.92 10.76 -11.91
C THR A 38 26.61 11.30 -10.66
N PHE A 39 25.83 11.52 -9.59
CA PHE A 39 26.35 11.98 -8.30
C PHE A 39 27.35 10.98 -7.72
N LEU A 40 27.02 9.68 -7.75
CA LEU A 40 27.90 8.63 -7.25
C LEU A 40 29.25 8.62 -7.98
N LEU A 41 29.21 8.61 -9.31
CA LEU A 41 30.42 8.59 -10.14
C LEU A 41 31.30 9.83 -9.91
N ALA A 42 30.69 11.02 -9.85
CA ALA A 42 31.43 12.25 -9.63
C ALA A 42 31.99 12.33 -8.19
N ALA A 43 31.24 11.85 -7.19
CA ALA A 43 31.68 11.89 -5.80
C ALA A 43 32.82 10.89 -5.53
N ASP A 44 32.76 9.67 -6.09
CA ASP A 44 33.88 8.72 -5.97
C ASP A 44 35.12 9.18 -6.75
N LEU A 45 34.95 9.80 -7.93
CA LEU A 45 36.09 10.37 -8.66
C LEU A 45 36.80 11.47 -7.86
N ARG A 46 36.03 12.32 -7.15
CA ARG A 46 36.57 13.39 -6.31
C ARG A 46 37.51 12.85 -5.22
N GLU A 47 37.19 11.68 -4.66
CA GLU A 47 38.03 11.03 -3.65
C GLU A 47 39.22 10.27 -4.25
N ALA A 48 39.00 9.62 -5.40
CA ALA A 48 39.99 8.73 -6.00
C ALA A 48 41.08 9.48 -6.78
N SER A 49 40.81 10.69 -7.29
CA SER A 49 41.75 11.49 -8.10
C SER A 49 41.92 12.90 -7.54
N LYS A 50 43.15 13.25 -7.15
CA LYS A 50 43.49 14.61 -6.69
C LYS A 50 43.47 15.63 -7.84
N ASP A 51 43.85 15.21 -9.04
CA ASP A 51 43.95 16.10 -10.21
C ASP A 51 42.57 16.44 -10.78
N ASP A 52 41.63 15.49 -10.73
CA ASP A 52 40.27 15.67 -11.25
C ASP A 52 39.29 16.19 -10.19
N ALA A 53 39.72 16.33 -8.92
CA ALA A 53 38.87 16.69 -7.79
C ALA A 53 38.07 17.99 -7.99
N GLY A 54 38.64 18.99 -8.68
CA GLY A 54 37.96 20.27 -8.94
C GLY A 54 36.79 20.12 -9.92
N ILE A 55 36.99 19.37 -11.01
CA ILE A 55 35.93 19.10 -11.99
C ILE A 55 34.87 18.20 -11.36
N ALA A 56 35.29 17.16 -10.63
CA ALA A 56 34.41 16.27 -9.90
C ALA A 56 33.52 17.02 -8.87
N THR A 57 34.10 17.97 -8.13
CA THR A 57 33.34 18.83 -7.19
C THR A 57 32.27 19.66 -7.91
N THR A 58 32.60 20.20 -9.09
CA THR A 58 31.65 20.97 -9.90
C THR A 58 30.51 20.07 -10.38
N LEU A 59 30.82 18.86 -10.86
CA LEU A 59 29.81 17.88 -11.29
C LEU A 59 28.89 17.45 -10.14
N VAL A 60 29.44 17.24 -8.94
CA VAL A 60 28.65 16.97 -7.73
C VAL A 60 27.69 18.12 -7.43
N ALA A 61 28.17 19.37 -7.45
CA ALA A 61 27.35 20.56 -7.17
C ALA A 61 26.21 20.73 -8.19
N VAL A 62 26.52 20.60 -9.50
CA VAL A 62 25.53 20.69 -10.58
C VAL A 62 24.49 19.58 -10.44
N THR A 63 24.92 18.36 -10.15
CA THR A 63 24.02 17.22 -9.98
C THR A 63 23.09 17.40 -8.77
N CYS A 64 23.62 17.90 -7.65
CA CYS A 64 22.81 18.22 -6.47
C CYS A 64 21.76 19.30 -6.76
N LEU A 65 22.16 20.36 -7.48
CA LEU A 65 21.24 21.43 -7.89
C LEU A 65 20.11 20.86 -8.77
N LEU A 66 20.43 20.04 -9.76
CA LEU A 66 19.42 19.42 -10.63
C LEU A 66 18.49 18.48 -9.85
N LEU A 67 19.01 17.72 -8.87
CA LEU A 67 18.18 16.88 -7.99
C LEU A 67 17.20 17.72 -7.18
N VAL A 68 17.63 18.88 -6.64
CA VAL A 68 16.75 19.82 -5.92
C VAL A 68 15.67 20.36 -6.85
N VAL A 69 16.01 20.72 -8.08
CA VAL A 69 15.05 21.22 -9.07
C VAL A 69 14.03 20.13 -9.44
N VAL A 70 14.49 18.89 -9.65
CA VAL A 70 13.61 17.74 -9.92
C VAL A 70 12.67 17.49 -8.74
N ALA A 71 13.19 17.45 -7.51
CA ALA A 71 12.40 17.26 -6.29
C ALA A 71 11.36 18.37 -6.12
N GLY A 72 11.76 19.64 -6.26
CA GLY A 72 10.85 20.79 -6.18
C GLY A 72 9.76 20.75 -7.25
N SER A 73 10.10 20.34 -8.48
CA SER A 73 9.13 20.18 -9.58
C SER A 73 8.10 19.10 -9.24
N VAL A 74 8.55 17.94 -8.74
CA VAL A 74 7.67 16.84 -8.34
C VAL A 74 6.78 17.25 -7.16
N MET A 75 7.31 17.94 -6.16
CA MET A 75 6.54 18.44 -5.02
C MET A 75 5.44 19.42 -5.45
N TYR A 76 5.79 20.39 -6.31
CA TYR A 76 4.85 21.38 -6.84
C TYR A 76 3.75 20.73 -7.70
N TRP A 77 4.11 19.78 -8.57
CA TRP A 77 3.12 19.03 -9.34
C TRP A 77 2.24 18.14 -8.48
N GLY A 78 2.81 17.56 -7.41
CA GLY A 78 2.10 16.79 -6.40
C GLY A 78 1.04 17.61 -5.68
N SER A 79 1.35 18.85 -5.29
CA SER A 79 0.36 19.73 -4.65
C SER A 79 -0.80 20.15 -5.56
N GLU A 80 -0.56 20.20 -6.87
CA GLU A 80 -1.54 20.62 -7.87
C GLU A 80 -2.31 19.46 -8.52
N SER A 81 -1.87 18.20 -8.42
CA SER A 81 -2.40 17.08 -9.22
C SER A 81 -3.77 16.55 -8.78
N VAL A 82 -4.25 16.94 -7.59
CA VAL A 82 -5.65 16.71 -7.16
C VAL A 82 -6.58 17.80 -7.71
N ARG A 83 -6.05 18.94 -8.16
CA ARG A 83 -6.80 20.07 -8.70
C ARG A 83 -6.70 20.08 -10.23
N ALA A 84 -7.78 20.45 -10.91
CA ALA A 84 -7.67 20.80 -12.33
C ALA A 84 -6.71 21.98 -12.43
N PRO A 85 -5.67 21.96 -13.29
CA PRO A 85 -4.77 23.10 -13.43
C PRO A 85 -5.60 24.30 -13.87
N LEU A 86 -5.62 25.34 -13.02
CA LEU A 86 -6.21 26.63 -13.36
C LEU A 86 -5.20 27.36 -14.26
N GLY A 87 -5.33 27.18 -15.58
CA GLY A 87 -4.64 28.00 -16.57
C GLY A 87 -3.76 27.25 -17.58
N ALA A 88 -3.58 27.89 -18.74
CA ALA A 88 -2.74 27.45 -19.85
C ALA A 88 -1.25 27.77 -19.56
N GLY A 89 -0.68 27.11 -18.55
CA GLY A 89 0.75 27.19 -18.24
C GLY A 89 1.62 26.29 -19.13
N PHE A 90 2.94 26.54 -19.11
CA PHE A 90 3.97 25.73 -19.77
C PHE A 90 3.75 24.22 -19.53
N SER A 91 3.86 23.42 -20.60
CA SER A 91 3.56 21.99 -20.53
C SER A 91 4.47 21.27 -19.52
N ARG A 92 3.85 20.63 -18.51
CA ARG A 92 4.57 19.81 -17.51
C ARG A 92 5.44 18.73 -18.17
N MET A 93 4.98 18.18 -19.29
CA MET A 93 5.73 17.15 -20.03
C MET A 93 6.99 17.74 -20.67
N VAL A 94 6.91 18.94 -21.25
CA VAL A 94 8.08 19.61 -21.82
C VAL A 94 9.11 19.89 -20.75
N TRP A 95 8.70 20.39 -19.58
CA TRP A 95 9.60 20.60 -18.45
C TRP A 95 10.27 19.30 -17.98
N ALA A 96 9.50 18.22 -17.85
CA ALA A 96 10.06 16.93 -17.46
C ALA A 96 11.10 16.41 -18.46
N MET A 97 10.84 16.58 -19.76
CA MET A 97 11.80 16.21 -20.81
C MET A 97 13.07 17.06 -20.78
N ILE A 98 12.96 18.36 -20.47
CA ILE A 98 14.13 19.23 -20.27
C ILE A 98 14.99 18.69 -19.12
N LEU A 99 14.38 18.39 -17.97
CA LEU A 99 15.10 17.82 -16.82
C LEU A 99 15.77 16.49 -17.16
N LEU A 100 15.10 15.63 -17.93
CA LEU A 100 15.66 14.37 -18.39
C LEU A 100 16.88 14.60 -19.31
N LEU A 101 16.76 15.45 -20.32
CA LEU A 101 17.87 15.74 -21.24
C LEU A 101 19.05 16.38 -20.52
N SER A 102 18.79 17.32 -19.59
CA SER A 102 19.83 17.90 -18.74
C SER A 102 20.51 16.84 -17.87
N SER A 103 19.75 15.91 -17.26
CA SER A 103 20.32 14.82 -16.47
C SER A 103 21.24 13.90 -17.28
N PHE A 104 20.84 13.54 -18.51
CA PHE A 104 21.67 12.74 -19.41
C PHE A 104 22.92 13.48 -19.89
N ALA A 105 22.83 14.78 -20.14
CA ALA A 105 23.98 15.59 -20.53
C ALA A 105 25.04 15.63 -19.44
N VAL A 106 24.64 15.84 -18.18
CA VAL A 106 25.57 15.83 -17.03
C VAL A 106 26.12 14.43 -16.78
N TYR A 107 25.30 13.39 -16.92
CA TYR A 107 25.74 11.99 -16.86
C TYR A 107 26.83 11.70 -17.90
N LEU A 108 26.59 12.02 -19.17
CA LEU A 108 27.54 11.77 -20.25
C LEU A 108 28.83 12.56 -20.04
N CYS A 109 28.73 13.82 -19.60
CA CYS A 109 29.90 14.63 -19.23
C CYS A 109 30.71 13.95 -18.12
N THR A 110 30.04 13.46 -17.07
CA THR A 110 30.68 12.75 -15.95
C THR A 110 31.36 11.48 -16.42
N VAL A 111 30.71 10.66 -17.25
CA VAL A 111 31.32 9.45 -17.82
C VAL A 111 32.57 9.78 -18.65
N VAL A 112 32.53 10.82 -19.48
CA VAL A 112 33.69 11.26 -20.26
C VAL A 112 34.84 11.69 -19.35
N VAL A 113 34.57 12.42 -18.28
CA VAL A 113 35.59 12.84 -17.30
C VAL A 113 36.18 11.62 -16.59
N VAL A 114 35.34 10.71 -16.08
CA VAL A 114 35.78 9.47 -15.41
C VAL A 114 36.63 8.60 -16.34
N CYS A 115 36.24 8.44 -17.61
CA CYS A 115 37.00 7.64 -18.58
C CYS A 115 38.35 8.27 -18.97
N ARG A 116 38.53 9.58 -18.75
CA ARG A 116 39.79 10.30 -19.03
C ARG A 116 40.69 10.43 -17.80
N ALA A 117 40.17 10.15 -16.61
CA ALA A 117 40.94 10.19 -15.37
C ALA A 117 42.04 9.12 -15.43
N THR A 118 43.31 9.55 -15.40
CA THR A 118 44.48 8.66 -15.48
C THR A 118 45.22 8.53 -14.15
N SER A 119 44.94 9.41 -13.19
CA SER A 119 45.57 9.44 -11.87
C SER A 119 44.71 8.85 -10.75
N ALA A 120 43.53 8.32 -11.08
CA ALA A 120 42.71 7.58 -10.12
C ALA A 120 43.46 6.31 -9.66
N GLY A 121 43.67 6.17 -8.35
CA GLY A 121 44.36 5.01 -7.80
C GLY A 121 43.61 3.72 -8.12
N GLN A 122 44.26 2.77 -8.79
CA GLN A 122 43.62 1.49 -9.20
C GLN A 122 43.09 0.65 -8.03
N ALA A 123 43.55 0.93 -6.80
CA ALA A 123 43.13 0.26 -5.57
C ALA A 123 42.24 1.15 -4.67
N ALA A 124 41.84 2.35 -5.12
CA ALA A 124 40.99 3.24 -4.32
C ALA A 124 39.57 2.65 -4.21
N PRO A 125 39.01 2.48 -2.99
CA PRO A 125 37.67 1.97 -2.82
C PRO A 125 36.62 3.01 -3.25
N PHE A 126 35.51 2.52 -3.82
CA PHE A 126 34.31 3.33 -4.10
C PHE A 126 33.58 3.68 -2.79
N THR A 127 34.20 4.58 -2.02
CA THR A 127 33.82 4.92 -0.65
C THR A 127 32.41 5.52 -0.61
N VAL A 128 32.06 6.39 -1.56
CA VAL A 128 30.75 7.03 -1.61
C VAL A 128 29.69 6.00 -2.00
N ALA A 129 29.95 5.17 -3.00
CA ALA A 129 29.03 4.09 -3.38
C ALA A 129 28.78 3.08 -2.24
N GLN A 130 29.78 2.82 -1.38
CA GLN A 130 29.63 1.96 -0.20
C GLN A 130 28.76 2.60 0.91
N LEU A 131 28.83 3.92 1.08
CA LEU A 131 28.05 4.65 2.09
C LEU A 131 26.59 4.89 1.67
N VAL A 132 26.33 5.04 0.38
CA VAL A 132 25.02 5.43 -0.15
C VAL A 132 23.86 4.51 0.26
N PRO A 133 23.99 3.18 0.27
CA PRO A 133 22.94 2.30 0.78
C PRO A 133 22.53 2.67 2.22
N THR A 134 23.50 3.01 3.08
CA THR A 134 23.26 3.37 4.49
C THR A 134 22.50 4.69 4.57
N VAL A 135 22.90 5.67 3.76
CA VAL A 135 22.19 6.96 3.64
C VAL A 135 20.76 6.76 3.14
N LEU A 136 20.58 5.94 2.09
CA LEU A 136 19.27 5.67 1.51
C LEU A 136 18.34 4.99 2.51
N VAL A 137 18.80 3.96 3.24
CA VAL A 137 17.97 3.30 4.27
C VAL A 137 17.62 4.29 5.39
N ALA A 138 18.55 5.14 5.82
CA ALA A 138 18.27 6.17 6.83
C ALA A 138 17.21 7.18 6.33
N LEU A 139 17.36 7.70 5.10
CA LEU A 139 16.39 8.62 4.49
C LEU A 139 15.02 7.97 4.30
N LEU A 140 14.98 6.71 3.88
CA LEU A 140 13.73 5.96 3.73
C LEU A 140 13.08 5.67 5.09
N ALA A 141 13.86 5.44 6.15
CA ALA A 141 13.34 5.29 7.51
C ALA A 141 12.74 6.61 8.03
N ILE A 142 13.39 7.75 7.76
CA ILE A 142 12.85 9.08 8.06
C ILE A 142 11.55 9.30 7.29
N LEU A 143 11.54 8.99 6.00
CA LEU A 143 10.36 9.10 5.14
C LEU A 143 9.23 8.20 5.68
N ALA A 144 9.51 6.95 6.02
CA ALA A 144 8.53 6.03 6.61
C ALA A 144 7.99 6.54 7.96
N THR A 145 8.84 7.10 8.82
CA THR A 145 8.44 7.73 10.09
C THR A 145 7.55 8.95 9.86
N SER A 146 7.83 9.75 8.83
CA SER A 146 7.00 10.90 8.46
C SER A 146 5.57 10.50 8.07
N GLY A 147 5.37 9.26 7.60
CA GLY A 147 4.05 8.68 7.35
C GLY A 147 3.13 8.66 8.57
N PHE A 148 3.69 8.54 9.79
CA PHE A 148 2.92 8.63 11.03
C PHE A 148 2.42 10.06 11.33
N LEU A 149 2.99 11.08 10.68
CA LEU A 149 2.63 12.49 10.87
C LEU A 149 1.46 12.92 9.99
N MET A 150 1.22 12.23 8.87
CA MET A 150 0.29 12.69 7.81
C MET A 150 -1.14 12.91 8.29
N ARG A 151 -1.57 12.24 9.38
CA ARG A 151 -2.92 12.33 9.95
C ARG A 151 -2.94 12.95 11.34
N LEU A 152 -1.89 13.66 11.74
CA LEU A 152 -1.87 14.46 12.97
C LEU A 152 -2.59 15.79 12.78
N ALA A 153 -3.02 16.38 13.90
CA ALA A 153 -3.44 17.77 13.90
C ALA A 153 -2.28 18.68 13.42
N PRO A 154 -2.55 19.79 12.71
CA PRO A 154 -1.51 20.63 12.10
C PRO A 154 -0.38 21.01 13.06
N ASN A 155 -0.72 21.42 14.30
CA ASN A 155 0.26 21.83 15.30
C ASN A 155 1.18 20.66 15.72
N ALA A 156 0.61 19.47 15.92
CA ALA A 156 1.37 18.28 16.26
C ALA A 156 2.25 17.83 15.09
N ALA A 157 1.73 17.89 13.85
CA ALA A 157 2.50 17.59 12.65
C ALA A 157 3.73 18.50 12.51
N VAL A 158 3.59 19.80 12.79
CA VAL A 158 4.72 20.74 12.76
C VAL A 158 5.76 20.41 13.83
N VAL A 159 5.34 20.20 15.09
CA VAL A 159 6.27 19.92 16.20
C VAL A 159 7.07 18.65 15.93
N TRP A 160 6.38 17.54 15.61
CA TRP A 160 7.04 16.26 15.36
C TRP A 160 7.80 16.24 14.04
N GLY A 161 7.31 16.96 13.03
CA GLY A 161 8.00 17.12 11.74
C GLY A 161 9.32 17.87 11.89
N THR A 162 9.34 18.96 12.66
CA THR A 162 10.58 19.71 12.96
C THR A 162 11.57 18.85 13.73
N LEU A 163 11.12 18.13 14.76
CA LEU A 163 11.99 17.24 15.53
C LEU A 163 12.59 16.13 14.67
N LEU A 164 11.78 15.50 13.81
CA LEU A 164 12.25 14.49 12.86
C LEU A 164 13.30 15.06 11.89
N TRP A 165 13.09 16.28 11.40
CA TRP A 165 14.04 16.98 10.55
C TRP A 165 15.36 17.31 11.26
N CYS A 166 15.32 17.76 12.51
CA CYS A 166 16.52 18.00 13.30
C CYS A 166 17.33 16.71 13.49
N ILE A 167 16.67 15.60 13.81
CA ILE A 167 17.33 14.28 13.95
C ILE A 167 17.93 13.83 12.62
N ALA A 168 17.19 13.99 11.52
CA ALA A 168 17.66 13.67 10.18
C ALA A 168 18.90 14.47 9.79
N LEU A 169 18.89 15.79 10.03
CA LEU A 169 20.01 16.68 9.74
C LEU A 169 21.24 16.29 10.55
N ILE A 170 21.08 16.02 11.86
CA ILE A 170 22.17 15.55 12.71
C ILE A 170 22.73 14.22 12.20
N GLY A 171 21.86 13.26 11.86
CA GLY A 171 22.27 11.97 11.29
C GLY A 171 23.06 12.12 9.99
N ILE A 172 22.61 12.98 9.08
CA ILE A 172 23.30 13.27 7.81
C ILE A 172 24.66 13.94 8.08
N LEU A 173 24.70 14.94 8.97
CA LEU A 173 25.95 15.62 9.33
C LEU A 173 26.95 14.65 10.00
N ILE A 174 26.49 13.67 10.76
CA ILE A 174 27.35 12.61 11.33
C ILE A 174 27.90 11.71 10.22
N ILE A 175 27.06 11.28 9.27
CA ILE A 175 27.49 10.43 8.15
C ILE A 175 28.55 11.16 7.30
N ILE A 176 28.30 12.43 6.97
CA ILE A 176 29.25 13.26 6.21
C ILE A 176 30.50 13.59 7.06
N GLY A 177 30.31 13.81 8.36
CA GLY A 177 31.34 14.17 9.33
C GLY A 177 32.28 13.03 9.72
N GLN A 178 32.00 11.78 9.32
CA GLN A 178 32.92 10.64 9.40
C GLN A 178 34.30 10.91 8.77
N TRP A 179 34.43 12.04 8.07
CA TRP A 179 35.59 12.33 7.26
C TRP A 179 36.66 13.20 7.91
N ASN A 180 36.47 13.82 9.09
CA ASN A 180 37.63 14.46 9.77
C ASN A 180 37.46 14.90 11.25
N PHE A 181 36.26 14.93 11.86
CA PHE A 181 36.10 15.56 13.18
C PHE A 181 34.96 14.97 14.03
N ALA A 182 35.25 14.07 14.99
CA ALA A 182 34.57 14.03 16.30
C ALA A 182 35.19 12.97 17.27
N PRO A 183 35.39 13.32 18.56
CA PRO A 183 35.82 12.39 19.62
C PRO A 183 34.68 11.60 20.29
N MET A 184 33.41 11.79 19.88
CA MET A 184 32.36 10.81 20.17
C MET A 184 32.46 9.67 19.15
N SER A 185 32.41 8.42 19.59
CA SER A 185 32.28 7.31 18.65
C SER A 185 31.03 7.58 17.81
N VAL A 186 31.19 7.65 16.48
CA VAL A 186 30.11 7.91 15.51
C VAL A 186 28.87 7.03 15.77
N SER A 187 29.11 5.84 16.32
CA SER A 187 28.12 4.89 16.86
C SER A 187 27.24 5.44 17.99
N ALA A 188 27.78 6.24 18.92
CA ALA A 188 27.00 6.85 20.01
C ALA A 188 26.08 7.95 19.50
N ALA A 189 26.58 8.83 18.62
CA ALA A 189 25.81 9.92 18.05
C ALA A 189 24.67 9.41 17.16
N PHE A 190 24.93 8.39 16.34
CA PHE A 190 23.89 7.73 15.55
C PHE A 190 22.94 6.89 16.42
N GLY A 191 23.44 6.20 17.44
CA GLY A 191 22.61 5.50 18.43
C GLY A 191 21.62 6.43 19.13
N ILE A 192 22.04 7.66 19.44
CA ILE A 192 21.16 8.72 19.94
C ILE A 192 20.11 9.10 18.88
N CYS A 193 20.50 9.32 17.63
CA CYS A 193 19.54 9.63 16.55
C CYS A 193 18.52 8.50 16.34
N ALA A 194 18.97 7.24 16.35
CA ALA A 194 18.12 6.06 16.25
C ALA A 194 17.17 5.94 17.45
N ALA A 195 17.66 6.18 18.66
CA ALA A 195 16.84 6.22 19.88
C ALA A 195 15.82 7.36 19.85
N CYS A 196 16.19 8.54 19.35
CA CYS A 196 15.30 9.67 19.18
C CYS A 196 14.22 9.38 18.11
N LEU A 197 14.58 8.75 16.99
CA LEU A 197 13.63 8.26 15.98
C LEU A 197 12.63 7.26 16.58
N LEU A 198 13.13 6.31 17.38
CA LEU A 198 12.29 5.35 18.08
C LEU A 198 11.36 6.05 19.10
N ALA A 199 11.88 7.00 19.87
CA ALA A 199 11.11 7.76 20.85
C ALA A 199 10.01 8.59 20.18
N VAL A 200 10.31 9.22 19.03
CA VAL A 200 9.33 9.91 18.20
C VAL A 200 8.25 8.93 17.74
N ALA A 201 8.63 7.79 17.15
CA ALA A 201 7.68 6.79 16.68
C ALA A 201 6.79 6.24 17.81
N VAL A 202 7.38 5.90 18.96
CA VAL A 202 6.66 5.40 20.13
C VAL A 202 5.73 6.47 20.73
N SER A 203 6.19 7.72 20.82
CA SER A 203 5.34 8.84 21.27
C SER A 203 4.13 9.04 20.36
N LEU A 204 4.32 8.91 19.05
CA LEU A 204 3.23 8.98 18.07
C LEU A 204 2.27 7.79 18.19
N MET A 205 2.78 6.59 18.48
CA MET A 205 1.97 5.43 18.81
C MET A 205 1.21 5.61 20.14
N ASN A 206 1.76 6.31 21.11
CA ASN A 206 1.04 6.58 22.37
C ASN A 206 -0.05 7.67 22.21
N GLN A 207 0.01 8.47 21.14
CA GLN A 207 -1.02 9.46 20.79
C GLN A 207 -2.19 8.88 19.99
N ARG A 208 -2.26 7.56 19.80
CA ARG A 208 -3.31 6.85 19.05
C ARG A 208 -4.74 7.19 19.50
N ASP A 209 -4.94 7.48 20.79
CA ASP A 209 -6.28 7.67 21.37
C ASP A 209 -6.69 9.14 21.62
N ARG A 210 -5.77 10.10 21.48
CA ARG A 210 -5.97 11.46 22.04
C ARG A 210 -6.38 12.56 21.04
N ALA A 211 -6.48 12.26 19.74
CA ALA A 211 -6.73 13.28 18.71
C ALA A 211 -8.10 13.09 18.00
N PRO A 212 -9.10 13.97 18.22
CA PRO A 212 -10.40 13.91 17.57
C PRO A 212 -10.36 14.65 16.22
N VAL A 213 -9.81 14.03 15.18
CA VAL A 213 -9.71 14.66 13.84
C VAL A 213 -10.94 14.33 12.95
N ARG A 214 -11.81 13.38 13.36
CA ARG A 214 -12.90 12.84 12.51
C ARG A 214 -14.15 12.40 13.31
N PRO A 215 -15.32 12.23 12.67
CA PRO A 215 -16.60 11.98 13.34
C PRO A 215 -16.64 10.80 14.32
N LEU A 216 -15.90 9.71 14.04
CA LEU A 216 -15.78 8.53 14.91
C LEU A 216 -14.39 8.39 15.55
N GLY A 217 -13.57 9.45 15.48
CA GLY A 217 -12.20 9.44 15.97
C GLY A 217 -11.27 8.44 15.26
N ARG A 218 -10.09 8.23 15.83
CA ARG A 218 -9.05 7.34 15.28
C ARG A 218 -9.37 5.86 15.44
N GLN A 219 -10.25 5.48 16.37
CA GLN A 219 -10.58 4.08 16.63
C GLN A 219 -11.27 3.40 15.43
N ALA A 220 -11.95 4.17 14.59
CA ALA A 220 -12.56 3.70 13.34
C ALA A 220 -11.56 3.55 12.19
N GLU A 221 -10.29 3.96 12.35
CA GLU A 221 -9.25 3.88 11.33
C GLU A 221 -8.26 2.75 11.65
N ALA A 222 -7.65 2.21 10.60
CA ALA A 222 -6.62 1.19 10.71
C ALA A 222 -5.41 1.73 11.47
N TRP A 223 -4.93 0.96 12.45
CA TRP A 223 -3.82 1.35 13.33
C TRP A 223 -3.99 2.76 13.92
N HIS A 224 -5.23 3.19 14.17
CA HIS A 224 -5.56 4.52 14.68
C HIS A 224 -5.13 5.68 13.77
N GLY A 225 -5.19 5.48 12.46
CA GLY A 225 -4.80 6.47 11.46
C GLY A 225 -3.30 6.48 11.14
N LEU A 226 -2.54 5.52 11.67
CA LEU A 226 -1.11 5.38 11.40
C LEU A 226 -0.81 4.52 10.15
N ALA A 227 -1.84 4.18 9.38
CA ALA A 227 -1.73 3.36 8.17
C ALA A 227 -0.63 3.79 7.20
N PRO A 228 -0.44 5.10 6.86
CA PRO A 228 0.61 5.49 5.93
C PRO A 228 2.00 5.07 6.41
N GLY A 229 2.35 5.32 7.67
CA GLY A 229 3.64 4.90 8.23
C GLY A 229 3.78 3.37 8.29
N VAL A 230 2.73 2.64 8.69
CA VAL A 230 2.73 1.16 8.69
C VAL A 230 3.05 0.60 7.30
N ILE A 231 2.36 1.08 6.27
CA ILE A 231 2.57 0.62 4.89
C ILE A 231 3.94 1.05 4.36
N MET A 232 4.43 2.24 4.72
CA MET A 232 5.77 2.71 4.32
C MET A 232 6.88 1.87 4.95
N TYR A 233 6.73 1.45 6.21
CA TYR A 233 7.69 0.54 6.84
C TYR A 233 7.68 -0.84 6.18
N LEU A 234 6.52 -1.40 5.85
CA LEU A 234 6.47 -2.67 5.11
C LEU A 234 7.05 -2.53 3.70
N SER A 235 6.85 -1.38 3.06
CA SER A 235 7.46 -1.07 1.77
C SER A 235 8.98 -0.98 1.89
N LEU A 236 9.50 -0.38 2.98
CA LEU A 236 10.92 -0.35 3.29
C LEU A 236 11.47 -1.75 3.57
N LEU A 237 10.76 -2.61 4.29
CA LEU A 237 11.14 -4.01 4.48
C LEU A 237 11.32 -4.72 3.14
N LEU A 238 10.32 -4.61 2.25
CA LEU A 238 10.37 -5.24 0.93
C LEU A 238 11.48 -4.64 0.06
N ALA A 239 11.62 -3.32 0.03
CA ALA A 239 12.66 -2.64 -0.74
C ALA A 239 14.07 -3.03 -0.28
N ALA A 240 14.29 -3.03 1.04
CA ALA A 240 15.55 -3.43 1.64
C ALA A 240 15.83 -4.92 1.41
N PHE A 241 14.81 -5.79 1.54
CA PHE A 241 14.94 -7.21 1.24
C PHE A 241 15.29 -7.45 -0.23
N TYR A 242 14.52 -6.93 -1.19
CA TYR A 242 14.79 -7.14 -2.63
C TYR A 242 16.12 -6.54 -3.08
N SER A 243 16.48 -5.35 -2.60
CA SER A 243 17.77 -4.74 -2.95
C SER A 243 18.94 -5.55 -2.39
N SER A 244 18.82 -5.98 -1.13
CA SER A 244 19.82 -6.84 -0.49
C SER A 244 19.91 -8.20 -1.18
N ALA A 245 18.78 -8.76 -1.56
CA ALA A 245 18.72 -10.00 -2.29
C ALA A 245 19.52 -9.90 -3.59
N ILE A 246 19.22 -8.91 -4.43
CA ILE A 246 19.93 -8.73 -5.70
C ILE A 246 21.43 -8.50 -5.47
N VAL A 247 21.80 -7.59 -4.57
CA VAL A 247 23.21 -7.22 -4.36
C VAL A 247 24.02 -8.37 -3.75
N VAL A 248 23.50 -9.03 -2.70
CA VAL A 248 24.18 -10.17 -2.07
C VAL A 248 24.24 -11.36 -3.01
N GLY A 249 23.14 -11.65 -3.72
CA GLY A 249 23.07 -12.76 -4.67
C GLY A 249 24.04 -12.59 -5.83
N VAL A 250 24.06 -11.42 -6.47
CA VAL A 250 25.00 -11.10 -7.55
C VAL A 250 26.43 -11.08 -7.01
N GLY A 251 26.68 -10.46 -5.86
CA GLY A 251 28.01 -10.44 -5.23
C GLY A 251 28.56 -11.85 -4.99
N ASN A 252 27.78 -12.72 -4.36
CA ASN A 252 28.17 -14.11 -4.11
C ASN A 252 28.37 -14.90 -5.41
N TRP A 253 27.53 -14.66 -6.42
CA TRP A 253 27.64 -15.31 -7.72
C TRP A 253 28.91 -14.88 -8.49
N LEU A 254 29.26 -13.59 -8.43
CA LEU A 254 30.50 -13.06 -9.00
C LEU A 254 31.73 -13.62 -8.27
N GLN A 255 31.70 -13.69 -6.93
CA GLN A 255 32.74 -14.33 -6.12
C GLN A 255 32.92 -15.82 -6.46
N ALA A 256 31.84 -16.52 -6.84
CA ALA A 256 31.87 -17.93 -7.23
C ALA A 256 32.42 -18.17 -8.67
N GLY A 257 32.67 -17.12 -9.46
CA GLY A 257 33.30 -17.24 -10.79
C GLY A 257 32.44 -17.84 -11.91
N ALA A 258 31.12 -17.93 -11.74
CA ALA A 258 30.22 -18.69 -12.62
C ALA A 258 29.83 -18.03 -13.96
N LEU A 259 30.43 -16.88 -14.30
CA LEU A 259 30.09 -16.08 -15.49
C LEU A 259 30.62 -16.60 -16.83
N LEU A 260 31.64 -17.47 -16.81
CA LEU A 260 32.35 -17.87 -18.01
C LEU A 260 32.31 -19.39 -18.20
N TRP A 261 31.52 -19.86 -19.16
CA TRP A 261 31.61 -21.24 -19.68
C TRP A 261 32.96 -21.49 -20.40
N GLN A 262 33.68 -20.43 -20.76
CA GLN A 262 35.05 -20.45 -21.27
C GLN A 262 35.85 -19.29 -20.67
N ARG A 263 36.95 -19.60 -19.97
CA ARG A 263 37.98 -18.63 -19.57
C ARG A 263 38.64 -18.07 -20.84
N ASP A 264 38.09 -17.03 -21.43
CA ASP A 264 38.76 -16.28 -22.48
C ASP A 264 39.45 -15.05 -21.88
N SER A 265 40.77 -15.18 -21.67
CA SER A 265 41.64 -14.13 -21.15
C SER A 265 41.82 -12.94 -22.10
N THR A 266 41.27 -12.99 -23.31
CA THR A 266 41.42 -11.95 -24.34
C THR A 266 40.24 -10.96 -24.40
N HIS A 267 39.15 -11.21 -23.65
CA HIS A 267 37.96 -10.35 -23.71
C HIS A 267 38.19 -8.99 -23.02
N PRO A 268 38.15 -7.85 -23.75
CA PRO A 268 38.64 -6.55 -23.26
C PRO A 268 37.85 -5.98 -22.07
N LEU A 269 36.58 -6.36 -21.90
CA LEU A 269 35.73 -5.88 -20.80
C LEU A 269 35.80 -6.73 -19.52
N PHE A 270 36.25 -7.99 -19.59
CA PHE A 270 36.17 -8.95 -18.48
C PHE A 270 37.52 -9.54 -18.07
N ARG A 271 38.61 -9.21 -18.81
CA ARG A 271 39.98 -9.66 -18.55
C ARG A 271 40.48 -9.37 -17.12
N THR A 272 39.99 -8.31 -16.48
CA THR A 272 40.41 -7.86 -15.14
C THR A 272 39.52 -8.34 -14.00
N LEU A 273 38.34 -8.90 -14.27
CA LEU A 273 37.38 -9.28 -13.22
C LEU A 273 37.67 -10.65 -12.57
N LEU A 274 38.62 -11.43 -13.09
CA LEU A 274 38.77 -12.87 -12.77
C LEU A 274 40.22 -13.37 -12.58
N ASN A 275 41.21 -12.47 -12.46
CA ASN A 275 42.54 -12.86 -11.95
C ASN A 275 42.53 -12.72 -10.44
N ASP A 276 42.64 -13.81 -9.66
CA ASP A 276 42.89 -13.90 -8.19
C ASP A 276 42.16 -12.93 -7.20
N ASP A 277 41.35 -12.00 -7.69
CA ASP A 277 40.74 -10.85 -7.00
C ASP A 277 39.21 -10.95 -6.97
N ALA A 278 38.61 -12.05 -7.45
CA ALA A 278 37.16 -12.25 -7.34
C ALA A 278 36.71 -12.28 -5.86
N SER A 279 37.57 -12.74 -4.95
CA SER A 279 37.40 -12.64 -3.50
C SER A 279 37.55 -11.21 -2.95
N ALA A 280 38.10 -10.27 -3.73
CA ALA A 280 38.21 -8.86 -3.34
C ALA A 280 36.90 -8.08 -3.55
N ILE A 281 35.87 -8.67 -4.17
CA ILE A 281 34.55 -8.07 -4.27
C ILE A 281 33.94 -7.96 -2.86
N SER A 282 33.95 -6.75 -2.30
CA SER A 282 33.33 -6.46 -1.00
C SER A 282 31.85 -6.11 -1.16
N ILE A 283 30.97 -6.88 -0.53
CA ILE A 283 29.55 -6.56 -0.45
C ILE A 283 29.34 -5.65 0.77
N PRO A 284 28.73 -4.45 0.63
CA PRO A 284 28.48 -3.58 1.78
C PRO A 284 27.68 -4.31 2.87
N PHE A 285 28.14 -4.20 4.12
CA PHE A 285 27.58 -4.94 5.26
C PHE A 285 26.09 -4.65 5.46
N LEU A 286 25.63 -3.44 5.13
CA LEU A 286 24.22 -3.08 5.21
C LEU A 286 23.30 -4.05 4.45
N TYR A 287 23.67 -4.47 3.24
CA TYR A 287 22.84 -5.38 2.45
C TYR A 287 22.72 -6.75 3.10
N TRP A 288 23.80 -7.23 3.71
CA TRP A 288 23.76 -8.44 4.52
C TRP A 288 22.84 -8.29 5.73
N ALA A 289 22.99 -7.21 6.48
CA ALA A 289 22.23 -6.97 7.71
C ALA A 289 20.73 -6.74 7.41
N ALA A 290 20.41 -6.00 6.35
CA ALA A 290 19.04 -5.74 5.90
C ALA A 290 18.37 -6.99 5.31
N GLY A 291 19.07 -7.78 4.50
CA GLY A 291 18.53 -9.00 3.88
C GLY A 291 18.41 -10.18 4.85
N GLY A 292 19.29 -10.26 5.86
CA GLY A 292 19.32 -11.35 6.84
C GLY A 292 18.68 -10.96 8.18
N VAL A 293 19.35 -10.10 8.95
CA VAL A 293 19.00 -9.80 10.36
C VAL A 293 17.61 -9.17 10.47
N MET A 294 17.31 -8.15 9.67
CA MET A 294 16.01 -7.48 9.72
C MET A 294 14.86 -8.43 9.35
N VAL A 295 15.03 -9.26 8.30
CA VAL A 295 14.02 -10.24 7.88
C VAL A 295 13.79 -11.29 8.97
N LEU A 296 14.86 -11.79 9.58
CA LEU A 296 14.76 -12.74 10.70
C LEU A 296 14.00 -12.16 11.89
N LEU A 297 14.28 -10.91 12.26
CA LEU A 297 13.57 -10.23 13.33
C LEU A 297 12.07 -10.11 13.05
N VAL A 298 11.70 -9.71 11.83
CA VAL A 298 10.29 -9.60 11.43
C VAL A 298 9.62 -10.97 11.41
N LEU A 299 10.26 -11.98 10.81
CA LEU A 299 9.73 -13.35 10.76
C LEU A 299 9.55 -13.93 12.17
N ALA A 300 10.55 -13.78 13.05
CA ALA A 300 10.47 -14.24 14.42
C ALA A 300 9.31 -13.56 15.17
N ALA A 301 9.16 -12.24 15.04
CA ALA A 301 8.06 -11.51 15.66
C ALA A 301 6.69 -12.02 15.16
N VAL A 302 6.52 -12.18 13.85
CA VAL A 302 5.28 -12.68 13.24
C VAL A 302 4.97 -14.11 13.66
N VAL A 303 5.96 -15.01 13.69
CA VAL A 303 5.78 -16.42 14.12
C VAL A 303 5.43 -16.49 15.60
N ILE A 304 6.11 -15.73 16.46
CA ILE A 304 5.80 -15.66 17.89
C ILE A 304 4.36 -15.16 18.08
N LEU A 305 3.96 -14.07 17.43
CA LEU A 305 2.59 -13.59 17.55
C LEU A 305 1.57 -14.58 16.99
N GLY A 306 1.85 -15.19 15.84
CA GLY A 306 0.97 -16.18 15.22
C GLY A 306 0.76 -17.39 16.11
N THR A 307 1.81 -17.89 16.77
CA THR A 307 1.72 -18.99 17.73
C THR A 307 0.94 -18.61 18.98
N LEU A 308 1.15 -17.40 19.54
CA LEU A 308 0.36 -16.89 20.66
C LEU A 308 -1.12 -16.71 20.30
N MET A 309 -1.41 -16.17 19.12
CA MET A 309 -2.78 -16.03 18.61
C MET A 309 -3.44 -17.39 18.41
N LEU A 310 -2.74 -18.35 17.81
CA LEU A 310 -3.23 -19.71 17.63
C LEU A 310 -3.53 -20.35 18.99
N GLY A 311 -2.62 -20.22 19.96
CA GLY A 311 -2.83 -20.67 21.34
C GLY A 311 -4.09 -20.08 21.97
N SER A 312 -4.34 -18.78 21.76
CA SER A 312 -5.53 -18.10 22.28
C SER A 312 -6.86 -18.62 21.71
N LEU A 313 -6.85 -19.27 20.54
CA LEU A 313 -8.06 -19.85 19.93
C LEU A 313 -8.47 -21.17 20.57
N TRP A 314 -7.58 -21.82 21.31
CA TRP A 314 -7.87 -23.03 22.08
C TRP A 314 -8.40 -22.72 23.48
N ILE A 315 -8.34 -21.45 23.90
CA ILE A 315 -8.74 -20.97 25.23
C ILE A 315 -10.05 -20.17 25.08
N GLY A 316 -11.19 -20.81 25.37
CA GLY A 316 -12.52 -20.16 25.39
C GLY A 316 -13.63 -20.96 24.69
N GLU A 317 -14.84 -20.39 24.65
CA GLU A 317 -16.06 -21.05 24.13
C GLU A 317 -16.18 -21.08 22.60
N GLY A 318 -15.19 -20.55 21.86
CA GLY A 318 -15.23 -20.46 20.39
C GLY A 318 -16.09 -19.30 19.87
N ILE A 319 -16.55 -19.40 18.62
CA ILE A 319 -17.35 -18.37 17.93
C ILE A 319 -18.74 -18.94 17.63
N THR A 320 -19.66 -18.73 18.57
CA THR A 320 -21.01 -19.29 18.53
C THR A 320 -22.04 -18.37 17.88
N THR A 321 -21.68 -17.11 17.56
CA THR A 321 -22.60 -16.13 16.95
C THR A 321 -22.23 -15.82 15.50
N PRO A 322 -23.17 -15.89 14.54
CA PRO A 322 -24.57 -16.33 14.68
C PRO A 322 -24.69 -17.83 15.00
N PRO A 323 -25.84 -18.27 15.57
CA PRO A 323 -26.08 -19.70 15.77
C PRO A 323 -25.98 -20.45 14.44
N ILE A 324 -25.54 -21.71 14.51
CA ILE A 324 -25.54 -22.61 13.35
C ILE A 324 -27.00 -22.88 12.97
N ALA A 325 -27.32 -22.88 11.68
CA ALA A 325 -28.67 -23.18 11.21
C ALA A 325 -29.06 -24.62 11.58
N ASP A 326 -30.34 -24.88 11.84
CA ASP A 326 -30.83 -26.21 12.23
C ASP A 326 -30.45 -27.29 11.21
N SER A 327 -30.44 -26.94 9.92
CA SER A 327 -30.02 -27.81 8.82
C SER A 327 -28.53 -28.19 8.83
N GLU A 328 -27.71 -27.48 9.58
CA GLU A 328 -26.24 -27.62 9.61
C GLU A 328 -25.71 -28.17 10.94
N LEU A 329 -26.59 -28.42 11.92
CA LEU A 329 -26.24 -28.98 13.22
C LEU A 329 -25.37 -30.24 13.15
N PRO A 330 -25.56 -31.19 12.19
CA PRO A 330 -24.69 -32.37 12.08
C PRO A 330 -23.20 -32.05 11.82
N TYR A 331 -22.88 -30.87 11.27
CA TYR A 331 -21.52 -30.46 10.89
C TYR A 331 -20.92 -29.43 11.85
N THR A 332 -21.45 -29.35 13.07
CA THR A 332 -21.08 -28.32 14.05
C THR A 332 -19.56 -28.30 14.33
N SER A 333 -18.93 -29.47 14.49
CA SER A 333 -17.49 -29.57 14.76
C SER A 333 -16.64 -28.97 13.65
N GLU A 334 -16.98 -29.29 12.41
CA GLU A 334 -16.29 -28.89 11.19
C GLU A 334 -16.45 -27.39 10.98
N ILE A 335 -17.68 -26.88 11.12
CA ILE A 335 -17.99 -25.46 11.06
C ILE A 335 -17.19 -24.69 12.12
N MET A 336 -17.18 -25.17 13.37
CA MET A 336 -16.46 -24.52 14.46
C MET A 336 -14.95 -24.50 14.23
N ALA A 337 -14.37 -25.57 13.67
CA ALA A 337 -12.96 -25.61 13.30
C ALA A 337 -12.62 -24.55 12.24
N VAL A 338 -13.46 -24.43 11.21
CA VAL A 338 -13.27 -23.42 10.15
C VAL A 338 -13.50 -22.00 10.68
N ARG A 339 -14.52 -21.76 11.51
CA ARG A 339 -14.73 -20.45 12.17
C ARG A 339 -13.50 -20.02 12.97
N ARG A 340 -12.84 -20.93 13.71
CA ARG A 340 -11.59 -20.62 14.44
C ARG A 340 -10.46 -20.23 13.49
N ARG A 341 -10.26 -20.97 12.40
CA ARG A 341 -9.23 -20.67 11.38
C ARG A 341 -9.51 -19.35 10.68
N SER A 342 -10.76 -19.08 10.31
CA SER A 342 -11.18 -17.82 9.70
C SER A 342 -10.94 -16.66 10.65
N ALA A 343 -11.28 -16.80 11.93
CA ALA A 343 -10.97 -15.79 12.93
C ALA A 343 -9.47 -15.50 13.03
N LEU A 344 -8.60 -16.52 12.97
CA LEU A 344 -7.14 -16.32 12.96
C LEU A 344 -6.73 -15.42 11.80
N LEU A 345 -7.19 -15.74 10.58
CA LEU A 345 -6.90 -14.97 9.37
C LEU A 345 -7.48 -13.55 9.45
N GLN A 346 -8.63 -13.39 10.08
CA GLN A 346 -9.26 -12.08 10.26
C GLN A 346 -8.44 -11.12 11.16
N ARG A 347 -7.43 -11.62 11.90
CA ARG A 347 -6.47 -10.81 12.68
C ARG A 347 -5.33 -10.22 11.85
N GLY A 348 -5.39 -10.30 10.51
CA GLY A 348 -4.37 -9.78 9.61
C GLY A 348 -3.88 -8.37 9.94
N GLU A 349 -4.78 -7.44 10.33
CA GLU A 349 -4.40 -6.07 10.75
C GLU A 349 -3.35 -6.06 11.88
N ARG A 350 -3.41 -6.99 12.84
CA ARG A 350 -2.47 -7.08 13.98
C ARG A 350 -1.13 -7.69 13.61
N VAL A 351 -1.14 -8.66 12.70
CA VAL A 351 0.10 -9.22 12.16
C VAL A 351 0.86 -8.15 11.38
N VAL A 352 0.15 -7.38 10.56
CA VAL A 352 0.70 -6.24 9.81
C VAL A 352 1.21 -5.14 10.74
N GLU A 353 0.49 -4.85 11.83
CA GLU A 353 0.93 -3.90 12.86
C GLU A 353 2.28 -4.32 13.46
N LEU A 354 2.39 -5.58 13.89
CA LEU A 354 3.61 -6.10 14.49
C LEU A 354 4.75 -6.15 13.48
N ALA A 355 4.50 -6.58 12.24
CA ALA A 355 5.51 -6.65 11.20
C ALA A 355 6.10 -5.26 10.90
N ALA A 356 5.27 -4.21 10.86
CA ALA A 356 5.75 -2.84 10.70
C ALA A 356 6.56 -2.35 11.90
N GLY A 357 6.12 -2.64 13.14
CA GLY A 357 6.88 -2.32 14.35
C GLY A 357 8.22 -3.05 14.43
N ALA A 358 8.24 -4.34 14.08
CA ALA A 358 9.45 -5.15 13.98
C ALA A 358 10.38 -4.66 12.87
N THR A 359 9.83 -4.16 11.76
CA THR A 359 10.63 -3.54 10.69
C THR A 359 11.28 -2.25 11.17
N LEU A 360 10.55 -1.37 11.85
CA LEU A 360 11.13 -0.17 12.47
C LEU A 360 12.31 -0.54 13.37
N ALA A 361 12.12 -1.50 14.29
CA ALA A 361 13.18 -1.98 15.17
C ALA A 361 14.36 -2.59 14.39
N GLY A 362 14.06 -3.38 13.34
CA GLY A 362 15.04 -4.01 12.48
C GLY A 362 15.87 -3.01 11.68
N VAL A 363 15.27 -1.94 11.16
CA VAL A 363 15.98 -0.86 10.45
C VAL A 363 16.94 -0.14 11.40
N LEU A 364 16.50 0.20 12.61
CA LEU A 364 17.37 0.84 13.61
C LEU A 364 18.53 -0.09 14.00
N MET A 365 18.25 -1.38 14.18
CA MET A 365 19.26 -2.40 14.47
C MET A 365 20.27 -2.53 13.31
N VAL A 366 19.79 -2.61 12.07
CA VAL A 366 20.65 -2.74 10.88
C VAL A 366 21.55 -1.53 10.70
N LEU A 367 21.02 -0.32 10.86
CA LEU A 367 21.82 0.90 10.77
C LEU A 367 22.86 0.96 11.90
N ALA A 368 22.48 0.61 13.13
CA ALA A 368 23.42 0.55 14.25
C ALA A 368 24.52 -0.50 14.05
N LEU A 369 24.16 -1.71 13.61
CA LEU A 369 25.10 -2.79 13.33
C LEU A 369 26.06 -2.43 12.19
N THR A 370 25.58 -1.76 11.14
CA THR A 370 26.41 -1.33 10.01
C THR A 370 27.48 -0.35 10.46
N ILE A 371 27.10 0.65 11.26
CA ILE A 371 28.03 1.65 11.78
C ILE A 371 29.05 1.02 12.74
N LEU A 372 28.59 0.12 13.62
CA LEU A 372 29.49 -0.61 14.51
C LEU A 372 30.45 -1.50 13.74
N HIS A 373 29.98 -2.14 12.66
CA HIS A 373 30.82 -3.01 11.83
C HIS A 373 31.88 -2.22 11.04
N GLU A 374 31.53 -1.03 10.54
CA GLU A 374 32.44 -0.18 9.75
C GLU A 374 33.44 0.61 10.63
N ASN A 375 33.15 0.80 11.91
CA ASN A 375 34.07 1.41 12.88
C ASN A 375 34.99 0.36 13.52
N GLY A 376 36.32 0.48 13.38
CA GLY A 376 37.29 -0.50 13.88
C GLY A 376 37.11 -0.90 15.36
N THR A 377 36.85 0.06 16.24
CA THR A 377 36.59 -0.21 17.67
C THR A 377 35.24 -0.89 17.93
N GLY A 378 34.21 -0.51 17.15
CA GLY A 378 32.89 -1.14 17.19
C GLY A 378 32.94 -2.58 16.67
N HIS A 379 33.74 -2.83 15.64
CA HIS A 379 33.93 -4.14 15.03
C HIS A 379 34.62 -5.10 15.99
N GLU A 380 35.62 -4.63 16.75
CA GLU A 380 36.23 -5.39 17.85
C GLU A 380 35.21 -5.71 18.95
N TRP A 381 34.44 -4.71 19.39
CA TRP A 381 33.40 -4.92 20.40
C TRP A 381 32.37 -5.97 19.97
N LEU A 382 31.90 -5.92 18.72
CA LEU A 382 30.97 -6.92 18.17
C LEU A 382 31.56 -8.33 18.21
N ARG A 383 32.84 -8.51 17.82
CA ARG A 383 33.53 -9.81 17.84
C ARG A 383 33.69 -10.39 19.25
N HIS A 384 33.70 -9.57 20.29
CA HIS A 384 33.75 -10.03 21.68
C HIS A 384 32.39 -10.47 22.24
N LEU A 385 31.28 -10.17 21.56
CA LEU A 385 29.98 -10.68 21.98
C LEU A 385 29.93 -12.20 21.80
N TRP A 386 29.60 -12.92 22.88
CA TRP A 386 29.64 -14.39 22.93
C TRP A 386 28.80 -15.09 21.85
N PHE A 387 27.73 -14.45 21.36
CA PHE A 387 26.85 -14.98 20.31
C PHE A 387 27.21 -14.51 18.89
N TRP A 388 28.14 -13.56 18.72
CA TRP A 388 28.42 -12.95 17.42
C TRP A 388 28.89 -13.96 16.38
N ASN A 389 29.77 -14.88 16.80
CA ASN A 389 30.30 -15.94 15.94
C ASN A 389 29.22 -16.93 15.46
N ALA A 390 28.07 -17.02 16.14
CA ALA A 390 26.93 -17.80 15.69
C ALA A 390 25.97 -16.99 14.80
N VAL A 391 25.74 -15.72 15.14
CA VAL A 391 24.78 -14.84 14.45
C VAL A 391 25.32 -14.35 13.10
N SER A 392 26.60 -13.99 13.02
CA SER A 392 27.25 -13.47 11.80
C SER A 392 27.20 -14.48 10.64
N PRO A 393 27.51 -15.76 10.80
CA PRO A 393 27.33 -16.73 9.72
C PRO A 393 25.85 -16.98 9.41
N ALA A 394 25.02 -17.13 10.45
CA ALA A 394 23.60 -17.45 10.29
C ALA A 394 22.82 -16.40 9.49
N GLY A 395 23.09 -15.10 9.70
CA GLY A 395 22.48 -14.06 8.88
C GLY A 395 22.91 -14.12 7.41
N THR A 396 24.14 -14.56 7.10
CA THR A 396 24.61 -14.75 5.70
C THR A 396 23.87 -15.88 5.04
N TRP A 397 23.77 -17.00 5.77
CA TRP A 397 23.05 -18.18 5.32
C TRP A 397 21.57 -17.87 5.10
N VAL A 398 20.93 -17.14 6.00
CA VAL A 398 19.52 -16.78 5.87
C VAL A 398 19.31 -15.79 4.73
N ALA A 399 20.14 -14.75 4.60
CA ALA A 399 20.05 -13.83 3.46
C ALA A 399 20.14 -14.60 2.15
N THR A 400 21.15 -15.48 2.01
CA THR A 400 21.42 -16.29 0.80
C THR A 400 20.35 -17.36 0.56
N SER A 401 19.82 -17.99 1.60
CA SER A 401 18.79 -19.03 1.50
C SER A 401 17.41 -18.42 1.22
N ALA A 402 17.08 -17.30 1.86
CA ALA A 402 15.86 -16.54 1.57
C ALA A 402 15.89 -15.99 0.13
N LEU A 403 17.06 -15.58 -0.35
CA LEU A 403 17.34 -15.27 -1.75
C LEU A 403 17.05 -16.43 -2.70
N THR A 404 17.61 -17.59 -2.39
CA THR A 404 17.42 -18.81 -3.19
C THR A 404 15.94 -19.21 -3.18
N ALA A 405 15.29 -19.17 -2.03
CA ALA A 405 13.87 -19.45 -1.88
C ALA A 405 12.99 -18.43 -2.62
N ALA A 406 13.30 -17.14 -2.55
CA ALA A 406 12.59 -16.09 -3.28
C ALA A 406 12.78 -16.22 -4.80
N GLY A 407 14.00 -16.51 -5.26
CA GLY A 407 14.29 -16.79 -6.66
C GLY A 407 13.56 -18.03 -7.18
N VAL A 408 13.61 -19.13 -6.43
CA VAL A 408 12.87 -20.37 -6.72
C VAL A 408 11.36 -20.14 -6.68
N LEU A 409 10.85 -19.32 -5.76
CA LEU A 409 9.43 -18.98 -5.69
C LEU A 409 9.01 -18.15 -6.90
N ILE A 410 9.77 -17.12 -7.28
CA ILE A 410 9.47 -16.28 -8.46
C ILE A 410 9.51 -17.12 -9.73
N VAL A 411 10.55 -17.94 -9.92
CA VAL A 411 10.71 -18.82 -11.08
C VAL A 411 9.64 -19.92 -11.07
N GLY A 412 9.40 -20.56 -9.93
CA GLY A 412 8.42 -21.61 -9.76
C GLY A 412 6.98 -21.13 -9.97
N VAL A 413 6.65 -19.92 -9.52
CA VAL A 413 5.36 -19.28 -9.77
C VAL A 413 5.24 -18.84 -11.23
N ALA A 414 6.30 -18.31 -11.85
CA ALA A 414 6.31 -17.98 -13.27
C ALA A 414 6.07 -19.23 -14.14
N ILE A 415 6.78 -20.33 -13.86
CA ILE A 415 6.63 -21.61 -14.57
C ILE A 415 5.26 -22.22 -14.30
N SER A 416 4.80 -22.25 -13.04
CA SER A 416 3.48 -22.78 -12.68
C SER A 416 2.35 -22.00 -13.36
N SER A 417 2.48 -20.67 -13.44
CA SER A 417 1.52 -19.81 -14.14
C SER A 417 1.48 -20.02 -15.65
N ALA A 418 2.59 -20.48 -16.24
CA ALA A 418 2.69 -20.79 -17.67
C ALA A 418 2.21 -22.22 -17.99
N VAL A 419 2.41 -23.19 -17.09
CA VAL A 419 2.19 -24.62 -17.35
C VAL A 419 0.77 -25.08 -16.99
N VAL A 420 0.15 -24.56 -15.94
CA VAL A 420 -1.03 -25.21 -15.34
C VAL A 420 -2.37 -24.60 -15.76
N GLY A 421 -2.41 -23.41 -16.37
CA GLY A 421 -3.68 -22.74 -16.74
C GLY A 421 -4.62 -22.44 -15.56
N THR A 422 -4.25 -22.82 -14.34
CA THR A 422 -4.96 -22.52 -13.10
C THR A 422 -4.80 -21.04 -12.75
N GLY A 423 -5.91 -20.41 -12.36
CA GLY A 423 -6.01 -18.97 -12.10
C GLY A 423 -4.84 -18.38 -11.32
N ARG A 424 -4.37 -17.23 -11.78
CA ARG A 424 -3.11 -16.58 -11.40
C ARG A 424 -3.08 -16.23 -9.89
N PRO A 425 -2.29 -16.92 -9.04
CA PRO A 425 -2.11 -16.55 -7.64
C PRO A 425 -1.44 -15.17 -7.50
N LEU A 426 -0.49 -14.86 -8.39
CA LEU A 426 0.08 -13.52 -8.55
C LEU A 426 -0.96 -12.48 -8.99
N GLY A 427 -1.98 -12.89 -9.74
CA GLY A 427 -3.07 -12.01 -10.18
C GLY A 427 -3.85 -11.47 -9.00
N LEU A 428 -4.17 -12.30 -8.00
CA LEU A 428 -4.88 -11.87 -6.79
C LEU A 428 -4.04 -10.91 -5.93
N LEU A 429 -2.74 -11.17 -5.77
CA LEU A 429 -1.83 -10.26 -5.07
C LEU A 429 -1.73 -8.92 -5.82
N TRP A 430 -1.64 -8.98 -7.15
CA TRP A 430 -1.62 -7.80 -7.99
C TRP A 430 -2.94 -7.04 -7.93
N ASP A 431 -4.07 -7.73 -7.89
CA ASP A 431 -5.40 -7.12 -7.77
C ASP A 431 -5.55 -6.39 -6.42
N LEU A 432 -5.00 -6.93 -5.34
CA LEU A 432 -4.97 -6.29 -4.03
C LEU A 432 -4.06 -5.05 -3.97
N VAL A 433 -2.89 -5.10 -4.62
CA VAL A 433 -1.89 -4.01 -4.59
C VAL A 433 -2.21 -2.92 -5.62
N ALA A 434 -2.80 -3.28 -6.76
CA ALA A 434 -3.07 -2.42 -7.91
C ALA A 434 -4.57 -2.17 -8.10
N TRP A 435 -5.32 -1.93 -7.02
CA TRP A 435 -6.74 -1.54 -7.12
C TRP A 435 -6.95 -0.02 -7.09
N LEU A 436 -6.03 0.77 -6.51
CA LEU A 436 -6.16 2.23 -6.44
C LEU A 436 -5.47 2.90 -7.66
N PRO A 437 -6.02 3.98 -8.24
CA PRO A 437 -5.43 4.69 -9.39
C PRO A 437 -3.96 5.08 -9.20
N ARG A 438 -3.18 5.05 -10.29
CA ARG A 438 -1.75 5.40 -10.36
C ARG A 438 -1.44 6.86 -10.04
N ALA A 439 -2.46 7.67 -9.78
CA ALA A 439 -2.30 9.07 -9.37
C ALA A 439 -1.32 9.24 -8.18
N GLY A 440 -1.11 8.21 -7.36
CA GLY A 440 -0.17 8.23 -6.23
C GLY A 440 1.31 8.03 -6.56
N HIS A 441 1.69 7.36 -7.66
CA HIS A 441 3.09 7.15 -8.03
C HIS A 441 3.26 6.79 -9.53
N PRO A 442 4.19 7.42 -10.27
CA PRO A 442 4.30 7.23 -11.72
C PRO A 442 4.73 5.83 -12.17
N PHE A 443 5.48 5.11 -11.33
CA PHE A 443 5.82 3.70 -11.53
C PHE A 443 4.85 2.75 -10.82
N GLY A 444 3.71 3.26 -10.33
CA GLY A 444 2.68 2.41 -9.78
C GLY A 444 2.25 1.35 -10.81
N PRO A 445 1.99 0.11 -10.38
CA PRO A 445 1.48 -0.92 -11.27
C PRO A 445 0.20 -0.46 -11.99
N ALA A 446 -0.08 -1.01 -13.17
CA ALA A 446 -1.35 -0.70 -13.85
C ALA A 446 -2.48 -1.21 -12.98
N CYS A 447 -3.31 -0.30 -12.49
CA CYS A 447 -4.49 -0.71 -11.77
C CYS A 447 -5.59 -1.03 -12.78
N TYR A 448 -6.21 -2.18 -12.63
CA TYR A 448 -7.31 -2.58 -13.50
C TYR A 448 -8.56 -1.72 -13.22
N SER A 449 -8.65 -1.08 -12.04
CA SER A 449 -9.75 -0.18 -11.67
C SER A 449 -9.85 1.08 -12.53
N GLU A 450 -8.72 1.63 -13.02
CA GLU A 450 -8.66 2.72 -14.02
C GLU A 450 -9.38 2.36 -15.33
N ARG A 451 -9.63 1.06 -15.55
CA ARG A 451 -10.41 0.55 -16.67
C ARG A 451 -11.79 0.09 -16.23
N VAL A 452 -11.85 -0.77 -15.22
CA VAL A 452 -13.08 -1.45 -14.79
C VAL A 452 -14.11 -0.47 -14.25
N VAL A 453 -13.71 0.53 -13.47
CA VAL A 453 -14.65 1.47 -12.85
C VAL A 453 -15.37 2.33 -13.92
N PRO A 454 -14.66 3.00 -14.85
CA PRO A 454 -15.33 3.72 -15.95
C PRO A 454 -16.12 2.81 -16.89
N GLU A 455 -15.58 1.64 -17.27
CA GLU A 455 -16.28 0.72 -18.18
C GLU A 455 -17.56 0.17 -17.55
N LEU A 456 -17.56 -0.17 -16.25
CA LEU A 456 -18.76 -0.64 -15.56
C LEU A 456 -19.81 0.47 -15.44
N ALA A 457 -19.41 1.69 -15.10
CA ALA A 457 -20.32 2.84 -15.08
C ALA A 457 -20.95 3.10 -16.45
N ASN A 458 -20.14 3.06 -17.52
CA ASN A 458 -20.63 3.20 -18.89
C ASN A 458 -21.59 2.08 -19.29
N ARG A 459 -21.31 0.82 -18.93
CA ARG A 459 -22.21 -0.30 -19.20
C ARG A 459 -23.54 -0.17 -18.47
N MET A 460 -23.52 0.30 -17.22
CA MET A 460 -24.76 0.59 -16.49
C MET A 460 -25.58 1.66 -17.22
N LEU A 461 -24.93 2.74 -17.65
CA LEU A 461 -25.60 3.80 -18.38
C LEU A 461 -26.13 3.33 -19.76
N GLN A 462 -25.34 2.59 -20.53
CA GLN A 462 -25.75 1.99 -21.81
C GLN A 462 -27.01 1.12 -21.66
N TRP A 463 -27.06 0.30 -20.60
CA TRP A 463 -28.25 -0.48 -20.31
C TRP A 463 -29.44 0.43 -20.01
N LEU A 464 -29.30 1.39 -19.09
CA LEU A 464 -30.38 2.27 -18.67
C LEU A 464 -30.91 3.17 -19.80
N THR A 465 -30.09 3.56 -20.77
CA THR A 465 -30.49 4.45 -21.88
C THR A 465 -30.83 3.72 -23.18
N ASP A 466 -30.56 2.41 -23.24
CA ASP A 466 -30.61 1.62 -24.47
C ASP A 466 -29.70 2.12 -25.61
N GLN A 467 -28.62 2.82 -25.26
CA GLN A 467 -27.67 3.35 -26.23
C GLN A 467 -26.37 2.54 -26.25
N LYS A 468 -25.84 2.30 -27.45
CA LYS A 468 -24.51 1.66 -27.62
C LYS A 468 -23.37 2.60 -27.25
N LYS A 469 -23.55 3.91 -27.44
CA LYS A 469 -22.58 4.95 -27.10
C LYS A 469 -23.21 5.89 -26.09
N VAL A 470 -22.42 6.28 -25.09
CA VAL A 470 -22.85 7.16 -24.01
C VAL A 470 -21.91 8.34 -23.92
N ASP A 471 -21.39 8.85 -25.04
CA ASP A 471 -20.46 9.99 -25.02
C ASP A 471 -21.19 11.35 -25.06
N ASP A 472 -22.46 11.35 -25.47
CA ASP A 472 -23.30 12.54 -25.56
C ASP A 472 -23.65 13.07 -24.16
N PRO A 473 -23.44 14.37 -23.87
CA PRO A 473 -23.91 15.01 -22.64
C PRO A 473 -25.43 14.86 -22.42
N ALA A 474 -26.24 14.89 -23.49
CA ALA A 474 -27.70 14.77 -23.42
C ALA A 474 -28.20 13.31 -23.29
N VAL A 475 -27.30 12.33 -23.17
CA VAL A 475 -27.69 10.91 -23.06
C VAL A 475 -28.56 10.60 -21.84
N LEU A 476 -28.49 11.45 -20.81
CA LEU A 476 -29.31 11.29 -19.60
C LEU A 476 -30.79 11.42 -19.92
N ASP A 477 -31.19 12.20 -20.93
CA ASP A 477 -32.61 12.34 -21.35
C ASP A 477 -33.19 11.07 -21.95
N GLN A 478 -32.32 10.13 -22.33
CA GLN A 478 -32.70 8.89 -23.01
C GLN A 478 -32.85 7.71 -22.03
N VAL A 479 -32.77 7.94 -20.72
CA VAL A 479 -32.96 6.91 -19.69
C VAL A 479 -34.36 6.30 -19.80
N GLN A 480 -34.42 4.98 -19.98
CA GLN A 480 -35.64 4.22 -20.15
C GLN A 480 -36.32 3.93 -18.81
N PRO A 481 -37.60 4.31 -18.62
CA PRO A 481 -38.30 4.13 -17.35
C PRO A 481 -38.36 2.68 -16.84
N SER A 482 -38.41 1.69 -17.75
CA SER A 482 -38.56 0.27 -17.44
C SER A 482 -37.24 -0.46 -17.16
N ARG A 483 -36.09 0.15 -17.45
CA ARG A 483 -34.79 -0.51 -17.32
C ARG A 483 -34.20 -0.30 -15.92
N ARG A 484 -33.79 -1.40 -15.31
CA ARG A 484 -33.31 -1.48 -13.91
C ARG A 484 -32.06 -2.35 -13.83
N ILE A 485 -31.25 -2.18 -12.78
CA ILE A 485 -29.98 -2.91 -12.59
C ILE A 485 -29.85 -3.43 -11.16
N LEU A 486 -29.90 -4.75 -10.99
CA LEU A 486 -29.41 -5.40 -9.78
C LEU A 486 -27.91 -5.66 -9.90
N LEU A 487 -27.09 -4.87 -9.21
CA LEU A 487 -25.65 -5.02 -9.19
C LEU A 487 -25.24 -6.00 -8.09
N ALA A 488 -25.01 -7.26 -8.47
CA ALA A 488 -24.50 -8.30 -7.56
C ALA A 488 -22.96 -8.33 -7.57
N THR A 489 -22.34 -8.17 -6.40
CA THR A 489 -20.88 -8.03 -6.27
C THR A 489 -20.30 -8.95 -5.18
N HIS A 490 -19.29 -9.72 -5.55
CA HIS A 490 -18.58 -10.64 -4.65
C HIS A 490 -17.26 -10.02 -4.21
N SER A 491 -16.92 -10.10 -2.92
CA SER A 491 -15.58 -9.80 -2.42
C SER A 491 -15.07 -8.43 -2.90
N LEU A 492 -13.88 -8.38 -3.50
CA LEU A 492 -13.29 -7.16 -4.05
C LEU A 492 -14.11 -6.55 -5.21
N GLY A 493 -14.97 -7.33 -5.87
CA GLY A 493 -15.94 -6.81 -6.83
C GLY A 493 -16.89 -5.78 -6.22
N ALA A 494 -17.15 -5.81 -4.92
CA ALA A 494 -17.98 -4.81 -4.24
C ALA A 494 -17.30 -3.43 -4.17
N VAL A 495 -15.97 -3.41 -3.95
CA VAL A 495 -15.16 -2.19 -4.00
C VAL A 495 -15.26 -1.56 -5.39
N LEU A 496 -15.18 -2.37 -6.45
CA LEU A 496 -15.29 -1.88 -7.83
C LEU A 496 -16.70 -1.42 -8.19
N GLY A 497 -17.71 -2.19 -7.79
CA GLY A 497 -19.11 -1.88 -8.05
C GLY A 497 -19.54 -0.58 -7.38
N ILE A 498 -19.17 -0.38 -6.12
CA ILE A 498 -19.47 0.86 -5.40
C ILE A 498 -18.68 2.04 -6.00
N ALA A 499 -17.40 1.84 -6.36
CA ALA A 499 -16.63 2.87 -7.06
C ALA A 499 -17.29 3.27 -8.38
N ALA A 500 -17.84 2.31 -9.13
CA ALA A 500 -18.57 2.56 -10.37
C ALA A 500 -19.90 3.30 -10.15
N ILE A 501 -20.62 3.03 -9.05
CA ILE A 501 -21.82 3.80 -8.67
C ILE A 501 -21.45 5.27 -8.39
N TYR A 502 -20.39 5.51 -7.60
CA TYR A 502 -19.91 6.87 -7.35
C TYR A 502 -19.42 7.57 -8.61
N HIS A 503 -18.71 6.84 -9.49
CA HIS A 503 -18.25 7.39 -10.75
C HIS A 503 -19.43 7.71 -11.69
N LEU A 504 -20.44 6.86 -11.75
CA LEU A 504 -21.67 7.09 -12.50
C LEU A 504 -22.39 8.34 -11.99
N ALA A 505 -22.54 8.49 -10.66
CA ALA A 505 -23.15 9.66 -10.03
C ALA A 505 -22.41 10.96 -10.42
N ALA A 506 -21.08 10.95 -10.28
CA ALA A 506 -20.23 12.09 -10.63
C ALA A 506 -20.29 12.44 -12.12
N MET A 507 -20.27 11.42 -12.98
CA MET A 507 -20.35 11.60 -14.42
C MET A 507 -21.71 12.16 -14.84
N ALA A 508 -22.80 11.63 -14.28
CA ALA A 508 -24.15 12.12 -14.55
C ALA A 508 -24.31 13.57 -14.08
N GLN A 509 -23.86 13.89 -12.86
CA GLN A 509 -23.88 15.26 -12.36
C GLN A 509 -23.11 16.23 -13.26
N HIS A 510 -21.91 15.85 -13.70
CA HIS A 510 -21.08 16.69 -14.57
C HIS A 510 -21.76 16.96 -15.92
N ARG A 511 -22.34 15.91 -16.52
CA ARG A 511 -23.03 16.03 -17.82
C ARG A 511 -24.26 16.90 -17.75
N GLU A 512 -25.05 16.77 -16.68
CA GLU A 512 -26.23 17.61 -16.48
C GLU A 512 -25.86 19.09 -16.36
N LEU A 513 -24.78 19.39 -15.62
CA LEU A 513 -24.24 20.75 -15.49
C LEU A 513 -23.67 21.30 -16.80
N GLU A 514 -23.15 20.45 -17.70
CA GLU A 514 -22.63 20.83 -19.01
C GLU A 514 -23.71 20.97 -20.08
N ALA A 515 -24.71 20.09 -20.08
CA ALA A 515 -25.77 20.01 -21.09
C ALA A 515 -26.88 21.04 -20.87
N GLY A 516 -27.18 21.37 -19.61
CA GLY A 516 -28.26 22.28 -19.29
C GLY A 516 -27.96 23.74 -19.68
N PRO A 517 -28.98 24.63 -19.71
CA PRO A 517 -28.78 26.05 -19.97
C PRO A 517 -27.70 26.64 -19.05
N ARG A 518 -26.97 27.68 -19.49
CA ARG A 518 -26.04 28.42 -18.61
C ARG A 518 -26.79 28.86 -17.35
N GLY A 519 -26.52 28.21 -16.21
CA GLY A 519 -27.24 28.43 -14.95
C GLY A 519 -28.09 27.26 -14.45
N THR A 520 -27.96 26.05 -15.00
CA THR A 520 -28.60 24.84 -14.44
C THR A 520 -28.26 24.69 -12.96
N ASP A 521 -29.31 24.63 -12.13
CA ASP A 521 -29.17 24.59 -10.68
C ASP A 521 -28.50 23.29 -10.24
N ALA A 522 -27.61 23.38 -9.26
CA ALA A 522 -26.93 22.24 -8.67
C ALA A 522 -27.91 21.24 -8.06
N ASP A 523 -29.07 21.70 -7.62
CA ASP A 523 -30.12 20.85 -7.06
C ASP A 523 -30.87 20.06 -8.14
N ALA A 524 -31.16 20.66 -9.30
CA ALA A 524 -31.71 19.92 -10.45
C ALA A 524 -30.76 18.80 -10.93
N ALA A 525 -29.45 19.06 -10.92
CA ALA A 525 -28.46 18.03 -11.24
C ALA A 525 -28.42 16.89 -10.21
N LYS A 526 -28.65 17.17 -8.93
CA LYS A 526 -28.77 16.13 -7.90
C LYS A 526 -30.03 15.30 -8.07
N ASP A 527 -31.16 15.93 -8.37
CA ASP A 527 -32.43 15.22 -8.59
C ASP A 527 -32.31 14.24 -9.76
N ARG A 528 -31.62 14.65 -10.84
CA ARG A 528 -31.35 13.76 -11.98
C ARG A 528 -30.48 12.57 -11.61
N VAL A 529 -29.43 12.80 -10.81
CA VAL A 529 -28.58 11.71 -10.28
C VAL A 529 -29.39 10.78 -9.39
N SER A 530 -30.25 11.31 -8.53
CA SER A 530 -31.12 10.53 -7.65
C SER A 530 -32.09 9.65 -8.46
N ASP A 531 -32.76 10.19 -9.49
CA ASP A 531 -33.62 9.40 -10.38
C ASP A 531 -32.84 8.26 -11.06
N LEU A 532 -31.64 8.56 -11.59
CA LEU A 532 -30.79 7.57 -12.23
C LEU A 532 -30.39 6.44 -11.26
N LEU A 533 -29.94 6.79 -10.05
CA LEU A 533 -29.47 5.81 -9.06
C LEU A 533 -30.62 5.03 -8.40
N SER A 534 -31.83 5.60 -8.35
CA SER A 534 -33.03 4.89 -7.86
C SER A 534 -33.34 3.61 -8.66
N ARG A 535 -32.80 3.50 -9.88
CA ARG A 535 -32.92 2.35 -10.80
C ARG A 535 -31.85 1.30 -10.58
N ILE A 536 -31.01 1.46 -9.57
CA ILE A 536 -29.94 0.53 -9.20
C ILE A 536 -30.22 -0.03 -7.80
N ARG A 537 -30.03 -1.34 -7.65
CA ARG A 537 -30.05 -2.04 -6.35
C ARG A 537 -28.71 -2.76 -6.19
N LEU A 538 -28.22 -2.86 -4.96
CA LEU A 538 -26.90 -3.42 -4.67
C LEU A 538 -27.04 -4.70 -3.83
N LEU A 539 -26.43 -5.78 -4.30
CA LEU A 539 -26.28 -7.03 -3.54
C LEU A 539 -24.81 -7.34 -3.36
N THR A 540 -24.27 -7.16 -2.16
CA THR A 540 -22.89 -7.50 -1.83
C THR A 540 -22.82 -8.86 -1.14
N PHE A 541 -21.72 -9.60 -1.30
CA PHE A 541 -21.53 -10.83 -0.54
C PHE A 541 -20.05 -11.21 -0.40
N GLY A 542 -19.70 -11.81 0.74
CA GLY A 542 -18.30 -12.16 1.06
C GLY A 542 -17.35 -10.96 1.03
N VAL A 543 -17.78 -9.78 1.51
CA VAL A 543 -17.05 -8.51 1.33
C VAL A 543 -16.25 -8.09 2.56
N GLN A 544 -15.19 -7.28 2.35
CA GLN A 544 -14.32 -6.75 3.40
C GLN A 544 -14.56 -5.26 3.70
N LEU A 545 -15.68 -4.70 3.22
CA LEU A 545 -15.92 -3.25 3.16
C LEU A 545 -15.77 -2.57 4.51
N ARG A 546 -16.50 -3.00 5.53
CA ARG A 546 -16.52 -2.36 6.85
C ARG A 546 -15.21 -2.53 7.65
N PRO A 547 -14.70 -3.76 7.89
CA PRO A 547 -13.53 -3.95 8.76
C PRO A 547 -12.17 -3.76 8.08
N TYR A 548 -12.04 -3.87 6.76
CA TYR A 548 -10.75 -3.62 6.11
C TYR A 548 -10.78 -2.34 5.30
N PHE A 549 -11.50 -2.30 4.18
CA PHE A 549 -11.45 -1.14 3.29
C PHE A 549 -11.85 0.16 4.00
N GLY A 550 -12.91 0.14 4.82
CA GLY A 550 -13.39 1.30 5.55
C GLY A 550 -12.48 1.77 6.69
N ARG A 551 -11.68 0.86 7.25
CA ARG A 551 -10.64 1.21 8.23
C ARG A 551 -9.35 1.68 7.55
N PHE A 552 -8.93 1.00 6.47
CA PHE A 552 -7.63 1.17 5.80
C PHE A 552 -7.64 2.40 4.89
N PHE A 553 -8.78 2.68 4.26
CA PHE A 553 -9.01 3.81 3.38
C PHE A 553 -10.29 4.55 3.80
N PRO A 554 -10.33 5.17 4.98
CA PRO A 554 -11.55 5.75 5.55
C PRO A 554 -12.13 6.91 4.72
N ASP A 555 -11.31 7.57 3.90
CA ASP A 555 -11.74 8.63 2.97
C ASP A 555 -12.41 8.10 1.69
N LEU A 556 -12.22 6.81 1.39
CA LEU A 556 -12.78 6.15 0.21
C LEU A 556 -13.93 5.22 0.59
N TRP A 557 -13.80 4.50 1.70
CA TRP A 557 -14.71 3.41 2.08
C TRP A 557 -15.19 3.51 3.52
N GLY A 558 -14.86 4.60 4.21
CA GLY A 558 -15.17 4.72 5.63
C GLY A 558 -16.67 4.86 5.90
N PRO A 559 -17.05 4.84 7.19
CA PRO A 559 -18.44 4.97 7.63
C PRO A 559 -19.16 6.20 7.06
N ALA A 560 -18.45 7.33 6.94
CA ALA A 560 -19.00 8.58 6.39
C ALA A 560 -19.16 8.57 4.86
N VAL A 561 -18.53 7.62 4.16
CA VAL A 561 -18.72 7.40 2.72
C VAL A 561 -19.82 6.37 2.50
N LEU A 562 -19.78 5.23 3.20
CA LEU A 562 -20.75 4.16 2.98
C LEU A 562 -22.13 4.45 3.59
N GLY A 563 -22.20 5.26 4.66
CA GLY A 563 -23.41 5.43 5.46
C GLY A 563 -23.71 4.23 6.35
N THR A 564 -22.66 3.57 6.85
CA THR A 564 -22.75 2.36 7.68
C THR A 564 -22.03 2.55 9.03
N PRO A 565 -22.31 1.73 10.05
CA PRO A 565 -21.62 1.81 11.34
C PRO A 565 -20.11 1.57 11.22
N GLY A 566 -19.33 2.26 12.05
CA GLY A 566 -17.89 2.01 12.15
C GLY A 566 -17.55 0.68 12.84
N VAL A 567 -16.26 0.35 12.84
CA VAL A 567 -15.73 -0.80 13.60
C VAL A 567 -14.30 -0.53 14.05
N GLN A 568 -13.97 -0.95 15.27
CA GLN A 568 -12.62 -0.93 15.81
C GLN A 568 -11.80 -2.13 15.30
N GLY A 569 -10.47 -2.05 15.34
CA GLY A 569 -9.59 -3.11 14.82
C GLY A 569 -9.70 -4.40 15.63
N PRO A 570 -9.37 -5.57 15.08
CA PRO A 570 -9.58 -6.86 15.75
C PRO A 570 -8.77 -6.94 17.06
N ARG A 571 -9.21 -7.75 18.02
CA ARG A 571 -8.42 -8.03 19.24
C ARG A 571 -7.23 -8.93 18.92
N TYR A 572 -6.13 -8.74 19.64
CA TYR A 572 -4.98 -9.64 19.58
C TYR A 572 -5.36 -11.04 20.07
N PHE A 573 -6.01 -11.09 21.23
CA PHE A 573 -6.33 -12.32 21.95
C PHE A 573 -7.84 -12.40 22.24
N GLY A 574 -8.34 -13.63 22.36
CA GLY A 574 -9.76 -13.96 22.57
C GLY A 574 -10.32 -14.78 21.41
N SER A 575 -11.36 -15.59 21.63
CA SER A 575 -11.89 -16.50 20.60
C SER A 575 -12.43 -15.76 19.37
N ASP A 576 -13.33 -14.79 19.57
CA ASP A 576 -13.84 -13.90 18.52
C ASP A 576 -13.08 -12.56 18.51
N PRO A 577 -12.28 -12.25 17.47
CA PRO A 577 -11.51 -11.01 17.39
C PRO A 577 -12.37 -9.76 17.21
N TRP A 578 -13.64 -9.90 16.78
CA TRP A 578 -14.52 -8.78 16.46
C TRP A 578 -15.60 -8.51 17.49
N LYS A 579 -15.71 -9.34 18.54
CA LYS A 579 -16.71 -9.17 19.59
C LYS A 579 -16.56 -7.82 20.30
N GLY A 580 -17.64 -7.04 20.34
CA GLY A 580 -17.68 -5.73 21.02
C GLY A 580 -16.74 -4.70 20.39
N ARG A 581 -16.60 -4.73 19.06
CA ARG A 581 -15.79 -3.77 18.29
C ARG A 581 -16.67 -2.78 17.50
N PHE A 582 -17.97 -2.81 17.70
CA PHE A 582 -18.93 -1.90 17.06
C PHE A 582 -18.65 -0.43 17.41
N LEU A 583 -18.82 0.44 16.40
CA LEU A 583 -18.90 1.88 16.56
C LEU A 583 -20.17 2.36 15.82
N PRO A 584 -20.85 3.40 16.30
CA PRO A 584 -22.07 3.89 15.68
C PRO A 584 -21.83 4.45 14.26
N THR A 585 -22.91 4.65 13.51
CA THR A 585 -22.87 5.38 12.23
C THR A 585 -22.57 6.86 12.49
N PRO A 586 -21.67 7.51 11.73
CA PRO A 586 -21.42 8.93 11.88
C PRO A 586 -22.67 9.78 11.58
N PRO A 587 -22.90 10.89 12.30
CA PRO A 587 -23.99 11.82 12.01
C PRO A 587 -23.62 12.74 10.83
N VAL A 588 -23.41 12.16 9.65
CA VAL A 588 -23.09 12.88 8.41
C VAL A 588 -24.32 12.86 7.49
N PRO A 589 -24.62 13.94 6.73
CA PRO A 589 -25.75 13.96 5.80
C PRO A 589 -25.74 12.78 4.82
N SER A 590 -26.92 12.22 4.55
CA SER A 590 -27.12 11.03 3.71
C SER A 590 -26.75 11.25 2.25
N ASP A 591 -26.89 12.47 1.74
CA ASP A 591 -26.89 12.75 0.30
C ASP A 591 -25.55 12.46 -0.41
N GLY A 592 -24.45 12.44 0.35
CA GLY A 592 -23.13 12.04 -0.15
C GLY A 592 -22.75 10.59 0.15
N GLN A 593 -23.53 9.89 0.98
CA GLN A 593 -23.25 8.52 1.40
C GLN A 593 -23.81 7.51 0.40
N LEU A 594 -23.18 6.35 0.25
CA LEU A 594 -23.67 5.30 -0.63
C LEU A 594 -25.11 4.90 -0.28
N ALA A 595 -25.38 4.69 1.02
CA ALA A 595 -26.71 4.33 1.50
C ALA A 595 -27.76 5.38 1.09
N GLY A 596 -27.45 6.68 1.25
CA GLY A 596 -28.36 7.75 0.84
C GLY A 596 -28.47 7.91 -0.68
N LEU A 597 -27.37 7.76 -1.43
CA LEU A 597 -27.36 7.82 -2.89
C LEU A 597 -28.23 6.75 -3.56
N LEU A 598 -28.34 5.57 -2.95
CA LEU A 598 -29.23 4.51 -3.44
C LEU A 598 -30.70 4.74 -3.02
N GLY A 599 -30.98 5.74 -2.18
CA GLY A 599 -32.32 6.04 -1.65
C GLY A 599 -32.64 5.38 -0.30
N GLY A 600 -31.61 4.97 0.46
CA GLY A 600 -31.75 4.40 1.79
C GLY A 600 -31.79 5.42 2.93
N GLY A 601 -32.76 5.27 3.82
CA GLY A 601 -32.88 6.05 5.06
C GLY A 601 -32.21 5.40 6.29
N ALA A 602 -32.29 6.09 7.44
CA ALA A 602 -31.73 5.67 8.73
C ALA A 602 -32.30 4.36 9.30
N THR A 603 -33.45 3.89 8.78
CA THR A 603 -34.07 2.60 9.10
C THR A 603 -33.64 1.46 8.15
N GLY A 604 -32.66 1.72 7.27
CA GLY A 604 -32.05 0.76 6.36
C GLY A 604 -32.72 0.72 4.97
N PRO A 605 -31.96 0.65 3.87
CA PRO A 605 -32.54 0.47 2.55
C PRO A 605 -32.85 -1.01 2.25
N GLY A 606 -34.07 -1.30 1.80
CA GLY A 606 -34.33 -2.46 0.93
C GLY A 606 -33.69 -2.33 -0.47
N VAL A 607 -32.77 -1.37 -0.64
CA VAL A 607 -32.02 -1.12 -1.88
C VAL A 607 -30.57 -1.61 -1.86
N TRP A 608 -30.04 -1.97 -0.68
CA TRP A 608 -28.73 -2.59 -0.52
C TRP A 608 -28.78 -3.71 0.51
N LEU A 609 -28.49 -4.94 0.06
CA LEU A 609 -28.34 -6.09 0.94
C LEU A 609 -26.92 -6.66 0.86
N ASN A 610 -26.43 -7.22 1.97
CA ASN A 610 -25.17 -7.92 2.08
C ASN A 610 -25.37 -9.35 2.58
N VAL A 611 -24.66 -10.32 2.02
CA VAL A 611 -24.68 -11.72 2.48
C VAL A 611 -23.29 -12.15 2.95
N TRP A 612 -23.19 -12.68 4.17
CA TRP A 612 -21.91 -13.05 4.78
C TRP A 612 -22.05 -14.31 5.66
N ARG A 613 -20.93 -14.89 6.11
CA ARG A 613 -20.92 -16.03 7.06
C ARG A 613 -19.62 -16.05 7.86
N ARG A 614 -19.57 -16.74 9.02
CA ARG A 614 -18.38 -16.74 9.89
C ARG A 614 -17.26 -17.63 9.42
N THR A 615 -17.56 -18.66 8.63
CA THR A 615 -16.57 -19.51 7.99
C THR A 615 -15.80 -18.80 6.86
N ASP A 616 -16.25 -17.63 6.40
CA ASP A 616 -15.51 -16.81 5.43
C ASP A 616 -14.42 -15.98 6.14
N TYR A 617 -13.16 -16.23 5.79
CA TYR A 617 -12.00 -15.48 6.31
C TYR A 617 -11.87 -14.06 5.73
N LEU A 618 -12.60 -13.76 4.66
CA LEU A 618 -12.68 -12.46 3.99
C LEU A 618 -14.10 -11.88 3.98
N GLY A 619 -15.11 -12.61 4.47
CA GLY A 619 -16.51 -12.19 4.42
C GLY A 619 -16.97 -11.61 5.74
N PHE A 620 -17.45 -10.37 5.70
CA PHE A 620 -17.87 -9.65 6.89
C PHE A 620 -19.27 -9.03 6.74
N PRO A 621 -19.97 -8.79 7.85
CA PRO A 621 -21.12 -7.90 7.84
C PRO A 621 -20.68 -6.49 7.48
N VAL A 622 -21.47 -5.83 6.63
CA VAL A 622 -21.28 -4.43 6.25
C VAL A 622 -21.87 -3.49 7.29
N TYR A 623 -22.89 -3.91 8.04
CA TYR A 623 -23.51 -3.11 9.09
C TYR A 623 -23.00 -3.49 10.48
N ALA A 624 -23.34 -4.69 10.97
CA ALA A 624 -22.94 -5.15 12.31
C ALA A 624 -23.03 -6.67 12.46
N TYR A 625 -22.28 -7.23 13.41
CA TYR A 625 -22.53 -8.61 13.82
C TYR A 625 -23.83 -8.68 14.64
N PRO A 626 -24.56 -9.81 14.63
CA PRO A 626 -25.85 -9.92 15.31
C PRO A 626 -25.81 -9.66 16.83
N HIS A 627 -24.65 -9.80 17.47
CA HIS A 627 -24.49 -9.54 18.90
C HIS A 627 -24.18 -8.08 19.23
N ASP A 628 -23.86 -7.26 18.23
CA ASP A 628 -23.43 -5.86 18.43
C ASP A 628 -24.62 -4.89 18.44
N THR A 629 -25.76 -5.25 17.86
CA THR A 629 -26.95 -4.37 17.77
C THR A 629 -28.23 -5.13 18.13
N PRO A 630 -29.04 -4.65 19.10
CA PRO A 630 -30.35 -5.22 19.40
C PRO A 630 -31.41 -4.88 18.33
N GLU A 631 -31.16 -3.87 17.50
CA GLU A 631 -32.03 -3.49 16.39
C GLU A 631 -31.89 -4.45 15.20
N ALA A 632 -32.98 -4.63 14.45
CA ALA A 632 -33.01 -5.49 13.27
C ALA A 632 -32.05 -4.94 12.19
N ASN A 633 -30.91 -5.61 12.00
CA ASN A 633 -29.99 -5.34 10.90
C ASN A 633 -30.64 -5.72 9.57
N ALA A 634 -31.24 -4.75 8.89
CA ALA A 634 -31.92 -4.96 7.60
C ALA A 634 -30.93 -5.14 6.43
N LEU A 635 -29.67 -4.72 6.58
CA LEU A 635 -28.68 -4.74 5.50
C LEU A 635 -28.00 -6.11 5.40
N ASP A 636 -27.63 -6.74 6.51
CA ASP A 636 -26.87 -7.99 6.49
C ASP A 636 -27.74 -9.26 6.64
N GLY A 637 -27.47 -10.25 5.80
CA GLY A 637 -27.99 -11.60 5.88
C GLY A 637 -26.90 -12.63 6.13
N VAL A 638 -27.17 -13.61 7.00
CA VAL A 638 -26.26 -14.73 7.27
C VAL A 638 -26.52 -15.84 6.24
N ALA A 639 -25.48 -16.24 5.51
CA ALA A 639 -25.49 -17.40 4.64
C ALA A 639 -25.18 -18.69 5.41
N LEU A 640 -25.64 -19.80 4.84
CA LEU A 640 -25.25 -21.15 5.22
C LEU A 640 -23.72 -21.33 5.15
N GLU A 641 -23.20 -22.14 6.05
CA GLU A 641 -21.79 -22.45 6.26
C GLU A 641 -21.39 -23.81 5.68
N ILE A 642 -22.34 -24.58 5.16
CA ILE A 642 -22.10 -25.79 4.37
C ILE A 642 -22.36 -25.50 2.89
N GLU A 643 -21.54 -26.09 2.02
CA GLU A 643 -21.73 -26.02 0.58
C GLU A 643 -23.00 -26.77 0.18
N PRO A 644 -23.97 -26.09 -0.48
CA PRO A 644 -25.29 -26.68 -0.72
C PRO A 644 -25.29 -27.78 -1.80
N ASP A 645 -24.32 -27.77 -2.72
CA ASP A 645 -24.32 -28.63 -3.92
C ASP A 645 -23.12 -29.58 -4.00
N SER A 646 -22.37 -29.77 -2.91
CA SER A 646 -21.17 -30.60 -2.91
C SER A 646 -21.51 -32.07 -2.62
N TYR A 647 -20.96 -33.00 -3.41
CA TYR A 647 -21.16 -34.44 -3.22
C TYR A 647 -20.72 -34.94 -1.83
N GLN A 648 -19.68 -34.31 -1.28
CA GLN A 648 -19.30 -34.42 0.13
C GLN A 648 -19.72 -33.13 0.84
N ALA A 649 -20.30 -33.21 2.04
CA ALA A 649 -20.60 -32.02 2.82
C ALA A 649 -19.30 -31.28 3.19
N LEU A 650 -19.06 -30.15 2.54
CA LEU A 650 -17.89 -29.32 2.74
C LEU A 650 -18.30 -28.03 3.43
N VAL A 651 -17.47 -27.55 4.36
CA VAL A 651 -17.69 -26.25 4.99
C VAL A 651 -17.37 -25.15 3.99
N ALA A 652 -18.37 -24.35 3.64
CA ALA A 652 -18.26 -23.24 2.72
C ALA A 652 -17.40 -22.12 3.32
N THR A 653 -16.47 -21.57 2.53
CA THR A 653 -15.51 -20.54 2.99
C THR A 653 -15.72 -19.19 2.31
N HIS A 654 -14.94 -18.80 1.30
CA HIS A 654 -15.07 -17.50 0.62
C HIS A 654 -15.88 -17.57 -0.69
N GLY A 655 -15.88 -18.72 -1.37
CA GLY A 655 -16.60 -18.92 -2.64
C GLY A 655 -18.06 -19.33 -2.45
N ASN A 656 -18.76 -19.71 -3.52
CA ASN A 656 -20.04 -20.43 -3.45
C ASN A 656 -21.23 -19.73 -2.74
N TYR A 657 -21.21 -18.40 -2.59
CA TYR A 657 -22.36 -17.65 -2.07
C TYR A 657 -23.61 -17.77 -2.97
N PHE A 658 -23.43 -17.74 -4.30
CA PHE A 658 -24.52 -17.76 -5.29
C PHE A 658 -25.45 -18.97 -5.18
N LYS A 659 -24.90 -20.09 -4.70
CA LYS A 659 -25.62 -21.36 -4.58
C LYS A 659 -26.42 -21.46 -3.28
N THR A 660 -26.22 -20.53 -2.35
CA THR A 660 -26.91 -20.55 -1.06
C THR A 660 -28.34 -20.04 -1.21
N GLY A 661 -29.29 -20.65 -0.50
CA GLY A 661 -30.67 -20.16 -0.45
C GLY A 661 -30.76 -18.70 0.02
N ARG A 662 -29.85 -18.26 0.91
CA ARG A 662 -29.82 -16.87 1.37
C ARG A 662 -29.52 -15.88 0.25
N TYR A 663 -28.61 -16.21 -0.67
CA TYR A 663 -28.32 -15.34 -1.82
C TYR A 663 -29.56 -15.19 -2.72
N ALA A 664 -30.24 -16.31 -3.01
CA ALA A 664 -31.46 -16.30 -3.81
C ALA A 664 -32.55 -15.46 -3.15
N LEU A 665 -32.78 -15.63 -1.85
CA LEU A 665 -33.75 -14.83 -1.08
C LEU A 665 -33.41 -13.34 -1.09
N ALA A 666 -32.13 -12.97 -0.89
CA ALA A 666 -31.71 -11.57 -0.92
C ALA A 666 -31.92 -10.95 -2.32
N ARG A 667 -31.56 -11.68 -3.38
CA ARG A 667 -31.82 -11.28 -4.76
C ARG A 667 -33.32 -11.08 -5.02
N GLU A 668 -34.15 -12.05 -4.63
CA GLU A 668 -35.60 -11.95 -4.83
C GLU A 668 -36.23 -10.81 -4.04
N SER A 669 -35.77 -10.56 -2.81
CA SER A 669 -36.24 -9.42 -1.99
C SER A 669 -36.03 -8.09 -2.71
N LEU A 670 -34.80 -7.87 -3.22
CA LEU A 670 -34.45 -6.66 -3.98
C LEU A 670 -35.28 -6.49 -5.27
N LEU A 671 -35.65 -7.61 -5.91
CA LEU A 671 -36.47 -7.58 -7.12
C LEU A 671 -37.95 -7.32 -6.82
N ARG A 672 -38.53 -7.98 -5.80
CA ARG A 672 -39.94 -7.84 -5.44
C ARG A 672 -40.28 -6.44 -4.93
N GLU A 673 -39.40 -5.82 -4.16
CA GLU A 673 -39.61 -4.45 -3.69
C GLU A 673 -39.74 -3.44 -4.84
N TRP A 674 -39.10 -3.73 -5.97
CA TRP A 674 -39.16 -2.93 -7.18
C TRP A 674 -40.52 -3.00 -7.89
N ASP A 675 -41.20 -4.14 -7.79
CA ASP A 675 -42.54 -4.36 -8.34
C ASP A 675 -43.61 -3.72 -7.45
N LEU A 676 -43.43 -3.75 -6.12
CA LEU A 676 -44.32 -3.10 -5.15
C LEU A 676 -44.28 -1.58 -5.25
N GLN A 677 -43.11 -0.99 -5.54
CA GLN A 677 -42.99 0.45 -5.81
C GLN A 677 -43.71 0.89 -7.10
N GLU A 678 -43.94 0.00 -8.06
CA GLU A 678 -44.73 0.30 -9.27
C GLU A 678 -46.23 0.18 -9.02
N GLY A 679 -46.70 -0.77 -8.22
CA GLY A 679 -48.12 -0.90 -7.89
C GLY A 679 -48.67 0.21 -6.96
N SER A 680 -47.78 1.02 -6.38
CA SER A 680 -48.08 2.14 -5.48
C SER A 680 -48.02 3.52 -6.16
N LYS A 681 -47.57 3.60 -7.42
CA LYS A 681 -47.61 4.81 -8.26
C LYS A 681 -48.70 4.66 -9.31
#